data_AF-A0A7R9FK48-F1
#
_entry.id   AF-A0A7R9FK48-F1
#
_cell.length_a   1.000
_cell.length_b   1.000
_cell.length_c   1.000
_cell.angle_alpha   90.00
_cell.angle_beta   90.00
_cell.angle_gamma   90.00
#
_symmetry.space_group_name_H-M   'P 1'
#
loop_
_entity.id
_entity.type
_entity.pdbx_description
1 polymer ?
#
loop_
_entity_poly.entity_id
_entity_poly.type
_entity_poly.pdbx_seq_one_letter_code
_entity_poly.pdbx_strand_id
1 'polypeptide(L)'
;MNPTPAVKAITNGSAHDRGDLQKKVPSKKVSVEKIYQKKSQLEHILLRPDTYIGSVEPLKDIMWVYDSEKAAMEQREITYVPGLYKIFDEILVNAADNKQRDPKMDCIQVEIDPENNSISIWNNGKGIPVVEHKDEKMYVPTMIFGHLLTSSNYNDEEEKVTGGRNGYGAKLCNIFSTKFTVETASKEYKRSYKQVWGNNMSKASDPKIKDFFGEDYTKVTFSPDLAKFKMETLEKDTVDLMSRRAYDIAASTKGVKVHLNGKKLPVKNFKDYCELYLKGKEDDNGDPLKIVYEECNPRWEVAVSISDRGFQQVSFVNSIATTKGGRHVDWIADMIVKQIIETIRKKNKGGIQLKPFQVKNHMWVFVNCLIVNPTFDSQTKENMTLQVKSFGSKCSLSDKFIANLIKNCGIMEAVLQWARFKAQSQLNKVGGKKQNKLKGIPKLEDANDAGTQRSLDCTLILTEGDSAKSLAVSGLGVVGRDKYGVFPLRGKLLNVREASHKQILENAEINAIIKILGLQYKKKYESVDDLKTLRYGRLMIMTDQDQDGSHIKGLLINFIHHNWPTLLKLPFLEEFITPIVKATKAKEELSFYSLPEFEEWKSAKDNWHTYKIKYYKGLGTSTSKEAKEYFSDMARHRIKFKYAGPQDDANITMAFSKKCIDDRKVWLTNWMEDTKRRHEMGLAEQYLYEKDTKQVNYSDFVNKELVLFSNMDNERSIPSAVDGLKPGQRKVMYTCLKRNDKREIKVAQLAGSVAEHSAYHHGEQSLMSTIINLAQNFVGSNNINLLQPIGQFGTRLIGGKDAASPRYIFTQLSPLTKLIFHPHDEPLLKHQYDDNQKIEPLWYMPVIPMILVNGADGIGTGWMTKIPNFNPREIIANIKRMLEGEDPIPMKPWYKNFKGTIEEINPQKFAAYGEVAIINESQVEITELPVGTWTQTYKENVLEPLLHGVNEKSPPQINDYKEYNTDTTVRFLISMSDDKLSKAEDEGLHKFFKLTVILSLSSMCVFDDMGCMRRFDSVADILKEFYKLRLMYYDKRKAYLEGMLKAESMKLSNQARFILEKCSMELVVENKKKKVMIAELKKRGYDVDPVRAWKLSQNKEEVLAEQQEQEAETSQTEEEDDKEITGQYDYLLGMTMWTLTLEKKEELLRKRDEKLQELQTLQAKTPSRLWDDDLNALLEELEKVEAKEVEEENSTKGMKSKKGAALPKGRKGKKTKEVEEKDEFDILGDIPTKSLAERLGNSPEQLEKKMATKKKGGPATRKT
;
A
#
# COMPACT_ATOMS: atom_id res chain seq x y z
N MET A 1 -20.12 -31.50 -15.66
CA MET A 1 -20.64 -32.61 -16.48
C MET A 1 -21.37 -32.03 -17.69
N ASN A 2 -21.22 -32.64 -18.87
CA ASN A 2 -22.09 -32.51 -20.05
C ASN A 2 -22.14 -31.08 -20.71
N PRO A 3 -22.56 -30.94 -21.99
CA PRO A 3 -21.54 -30.80 -23.05
C PRO A 3 -21.79 -29.69 -24.10
N THR A 4 -20.86 -29.61 -25.08
CA THR A 4 -20.97 -28.94 -26.40
C THR A 4 -22.09 -29.52 -27.29
N PRO A 5 -22.43 -28.94 -28.48
CA PRO A 5 -21.82 -27.86 -29.27
C PRO A 5 -22.78 -26.63 -29.41
N ALA A 6 -22.80 -25.71 -30.40
CA ALA A 6 -22.17 -25.55 -31.72
C ALA A 6 -22.09 -24.06 -32.15
N VAL A 7 -21.59 -23.77 -33.37
CA VAL A 7 -21.53 -22.42 -33.99
C VAL A 7 -22.34 -22.39 -35.30
N LYS A 8 -23.08 -21.31 -35.56
CA LYS A 8 -23.79 -21.06 -36.83
C LYS A 8 -22.94 -20.26 -37.82
N ALA A 9 -22.98 -20.64 -39.09
CA ALA A 9 -22.66 -19.76 -40.22
C ALA A 9 -23.95 -19.25 -40.87
N ILE A 10 -23.91 -18.08 -41.50
CA ILE A 10 -25.10 -17.37 -42.02
C ILE A 10 -25.21 -17.55 -43.54
N THR A 11 -26.43 -17.81 -44.01
CA THR A 11 -26.79 -17.76 -45.44
C THR A 11 -27.21 -16.33 -45.82
N ASN A 12 -26.91 -15.92 -47.05
CA ASN A 12 -27.91 -15.62 -48.07
C ASN A 12 -27.20 -15.19 -49.37
N GLY A 13 -27.81 -15.52 -50.50
CA GLY A 13 -27.40 -15.02 -51.82
C GLY A 13 -28.53 -14.23 -52.47
N SER A 14 -28.22 -13.59 -53.59
CA SER A 14 -29.22 -13.02 -54.49
C SER A 14 -28.77 -13.22 -55.93
N ALA A 15 -29.71 -13.58 -56.80
CA ALA A 15 -29.52 -13.64 -58.23
C ALA A 15 -30.83 -13.26 -58.91
N HIS A 16 -30.77 -12.33 -59.86
CA HIS A 16 -31.81 -12.14 -60.85
C HIS A 16 -31.17 -11.87 -62.21
N ASP A 17 -31.96 -12.03 -63.25
CA ASP A 17 -31.48 -12.45 -64.57
C ASP A 17 -31.83 -11.45 -65.68
N ARG A 18 -30.90 -11.30 -66.62
CA ARG A 18 -31.10 -11.07 -68.06
C ARG A 18 -29.72 -11.02 -68.73
N GLY A 19 -29.41 -12.05 -69.52
CA GLY A 19 -28.07 -12.22 -70.11
C GLY A 19 -27.85 -11.51 -71.45
N ASP A 20 -26.70 -11.82 -72.05
CA ASP A 20 -26.49 -11.78 -73.50
C ASP A 20 -25.54 -12.93 -73.93
N LEU A 21 -25.41 -13.15 -75.23
CA LEU A 21 -24.91 -14.38 -75.85
C LEU A 21 -23.37 -14.44 -75.98
N GLN A 22 -22.76 -15.46 -75.39
CA GLN A 22 -21.48 -16.01 -75.88
C GLN A 22 -21.49 -17.54 -76.00
N LYS A 23 -20.71 -18.04 -76.96
CA LYS A 23 -20.79 -19.41 -77.51
C LYS A 23 -20.25 -20.46 -76.52
N LYS A 24 -21.06 -21.48 -76.19
CA LYS A 24 -20.60 -22.65 -75.43
C LYS A 24 -19.63 -23.50 -76.28
N VAL A 25 -18.38 -23.58 -75.84
CA VAL A 25 -17.45 -24.65 -76.27
C VAL A 25 -17.85 -25.94 -75.55
N PRO A 26 -17.93 -27.10 -76.23
CA PRO A 26 -18.38 -28.34 -75.61
C PRO A 26 -17.36 -28.90 -74.61
N SER A 27 -17.74 -28.98 -73.34
CA SER A 27 -16.94 -29.61 -72.29
C SER A 27 -16.89 -31.14 -72.50
N LYS A 28 -15.80 -31.63 -73.09
CA LYS A 28 -15.53 -33.08 -73.15
C LYS A 28 -15.54 -33.64 -71.73
N LYS A 29 -16.36 -34.66 -71.48
CA LYS A 29 -16.29 -35.44 -70.22
C LYS A 29 -14.87 -36.00 -70.08
N VAL A 30 -14.17 -35.58 -69.04
CA VAL A 30 -12.83 -36.06 -68.70
C VAL A 30 -12.97 -37.46 -68.11
N SER A 31 -12.18 -38.42 -68.60
CA SER A 31 -12.23 -39.80 -68.12
C SER A 31 -11.61 -39.95 -66.72
N VAL A 32 -11.94 -41.04 -66.02
CA VAL A 32 -11.58 -41.25 -64.60
C VAL A 32 -10.05 -41.23 -64.41
N GLU A 33 -9.31 -41.78 -65.38
CA GLU A 33 -7.85 -41.89 -65.41
C GLU A 33 -7.16 -40.53 -65.63
N LYS A 34 -7.89 -39.54 -66.15
CA LYS A 34 -7.42 -38.15 -66.28
C LYS A 34 -7.77 -37.29 -65.07
N ILE A 35 -8.77 -37.69 -64.28
CA ILE A 35 -9.14 -37.05 -63.01
C ILE A 35 -8.20 -37.52 -61.89
N TYR A 36 -8.03 -38.83 -61.73
CA TYR A 36 -7.21 -39.42 -60.68
C TYR A 36 -5.83 -39.83 -61.23
N GLN A 37 -4.82 -38.99 -60.98
CA GLN A 37 -3.47 -39.19 -61.53
C GLN A 37 -2.47 -39.55 -60.42
N LYS A 38 -1.75 -40.68 -60.59
CA LYS A 38 -0.52 -40.96 -59.83
C LYS A 38 0.65 -40.17 -60.45
N LYS A 39 1.53 -39.63 -59.61
CA LYS A 39 2.78 -38.96 -60.01
C LYS A 39 3.96 -39.57 -59.28
N SER A 40 5.14 -39.53 -59.89
CA SER A 40 6.41 -39.74 -59.20
C SER A 40 6.72 -38.56 -58.26
N GLN A 41 7.65 -38.76 -57.31
CA GLN A 41 8.04 -37.71 -56.37
C GLN A 41 8.66 -36.50 -57.09
N LEU A 42 9.45 -36.72 -58.14
CA LEU A 42 10.08 -35.65 -58.93
C LEU A 42 9.05 -34.87 -59.76
N GLU A 43 8.08 -35.54 -60.39
CA GLU A 43 6.94 -34.85 -61.02
C GLU A 43 6.14 -34.04 -60.00
N HIS A 44 5.91 -34.57 -58.79
CA HIS A 44 5.16 -33.85 -57.77
C HIS A 44 5.92 -32.60 -57.28
N ILE A 45 7.24 -32.68 -57.08
CA ILE A 45 8.09 -31.54 -56.73
C ILE A 45 7.97 -30.43 -57.80
N LEU A 46 8.05 -30.80 -59.09
CA LEU A 46 7.94 -29.86 -60.21
C LEU A 46 6.52 -29.31 -60.42
N LEU A 47 5.47 -30.07 -60.05
CA LEU A 47 4.07 -29.67 -60.18
C LEU A 47 3.58 -28.84 -58.97
N ARG A 48 4.17 -29.04 -57.79
CA ARG A 48 3.79 -28.44 -56.50
C ARG A 48 5.03 -27.94 -55.72
N PRO A 49 5.82 -27.01 -56.27
CA PRO A 49 7.06 -26.52 -55.68
C PRO A 49 6.88 -25.92 -54.28
N ASP A 50 5.72 -25.31 -54.02
CA ASP A 50 5.40 -24.57 -52.80
C ASP A 50 5.70 -25.37 -51.51
N THR A 51 5.32 -26.65 -51.49
CA THR A 51 5.58 -27.55 -50.34
C THR A 51 7.05 -27.94 -50.11
N TYR A 52 7.96 -27.62 -51.04
CA TYR A 52 9.38 -28.01 -51.00
C TYR A 52 10.34 -26.80 -50.93
N ILE A 53 10.09 -25.76 -51.72
CA ILE A 53 10.94 -24.56 -51.83
C ILE A 53 10.18 -23.26 -51.54
N GLY A 54 8.86 -23.30 -51.36
CA GLY A 54 7.99 -22.12 -51.34
C GLY A 54 7.56 -21.68 -52.75
N SER A 55 6.80 -20.59 -52.82
CA SER A 55 6.19 -20.10 -54.06
C SER A 55 7.20 -19.85 -55.19
N VAL A 56 6.80 -20.22 -56.41
CA VAL A 56 7.48 -19.86 -57.67
C VAL A 56 6.84 -18.64 -58.36
N GLU A 57 5.87 -18.01 -57.71
CA GLU A 57 5.31 -16.72 -58.13
C GLU A 57 6.19 -15.57 -57.59
N PRO A 58 6.41 -14.50 -58.37
CA PRO A 58 7.01 -13.27 -57.85
C PRO A 58 6.19 -12.69 -56.68
N LEU A 59 6.88 -12.42 -55.58
CA LEU A 59 6.33 -11.82 -54.36
C LEU A 59 6.92 -10.42 -54.17
N LYS A 60 6.06 -9.47 -53.81
CA LYS A 60 6.46 -8.17 -53.24
C LYS A 60 6.42 -8.27 -51.72
N ASP A 61 7.54 -7.95 -51.07
CA ASP A 61 7.64 -7.92 -49.61
C ASP A 61 8.66 -6.86 -49.14
N ILE A 62 8.52 -6.41 -47.88
CA ILE A 62 9.36 -5.37 -47.27
C ILE A 62 10.55 -6.04 -46.57
N MET A 63 11.62 -6.24 -47.35
CA MET A 63 12.80 -6.99 -46.94
C MET A 63 13.97 -6.09 -46.56
N TRP A 64 14.83 -6.62 -45.68
CA TRP A 64 16.16 -6.08 -45.45
C TRP A 64 17.09 -6.49 -46.61
N VAL A 65 17.77 -5.53 -47.22
CA VAL A 65 18.83 -5.74 -48.22
C VAL A 65 20.06 -4.92 -47.83
N TYR A 66 21.23 -5.26 -48.37
CA TYR A 66 22.46 -4.49 -48.14
C TYR A 66 22.61 -3.41 -49.21
N ASP A 67 22.59 -2.15 -48.80
CA ASP A 67 22.90 -1.00 -49.65
C ASP A 67 24.43 -0.85 -49.75
N SER A 68 24.95 -0.92 -50.99
CA SER A 68 26.38 -0.84 -51.29
C SER A 68 26.96 0.58 -51.27
N GLU A 69 26.14 1.61 -51.44
CA GLU A 69 26.52 3.02 -51.43
C GLU A 69 26.53 3.57 -50.00
N LYS A 70 25.44 3.35 -49.26
CA LYS A 70 25.33 3.67 -47.82
C LYS A 70 26.21 2.75 -46.98
N ALA A 71 26.57 1.56 -47.49
CA ALA A 71 27.26 0.49 -46.77
C ALA A 71 26.57 0.17 -45.43
N ALA A 72 25.27 -0.13 -45.53
CA ALA A 72 24.32 -0.33 -44.43
C ALA A 72 23.24 -1.35 -44.84
N MET A 73 22.49 -1.88 -43.88
CA MET A 73 21.25 -2.61 -44.18
C MET A 73 20.09 -1.63 -44.31
N GLU A 74 19.35 -1.71 -45.41
CA GLU A 74 18.16 -0.91 -45.67
C GLU A 74 16.92 -1.81 -45.79
N GLN A 75 15.79 -1.33 -45.28
CA GLN A 75 14.51 -2.02 -45.39
C GLN A 75 13.69 -1.36 -46.50
N ARG A 76 13.49 -2.05 -47.62
CA ARG A 76 12.71 -1.57 -48.78
C ARG A 76 11.76 -2.64 -49.30
N GLU A 77 10.74 -2.22 -50.06
CA GLU A 77 10.00 -3.18 -50.89
C GLU A 77 10.95 -3.73 -51.96
N ILE A 78 10.91 -5.05 -52.14
CA ILE A 78 11.60 -5.76 -53.22
C ILE A 78 10.61 -6.67 -53.95
N THR A 79 10.89 -7.00 -55.21
CA THR A 79 10.24 -8.10 -55.93
C THR A 79 11.20 -9.28 -56.06
N TYR A 80 10.82 -10.47 -55.59
CA TYR A 80 11.66 -11.67 -55.65
C TYR A 80 10.81 -12.94 -55.74
N VAL A 81 11.41 -14.06 -56.15
CA VAL A 81 10.74 -15.37 -56.17
C VAL A 81 11.22 -16.22 -54.99
N PRO A 82 10.35 -16.56 -54.01
CA PRO A 82 10.75 -17.29 -52.80
C PRO A 82 11.46 -18.61 -53.08
N GLY A 83 10.96 -19.40 -54.05
CA GLY A 83 11.56 -20.68 -54.43
C GLY A 83 13.00 -20.55 -54.97
N LEU A 84 13.30 -19.50 -55.72
CA LEU A 84 14.63 -19.22 -56.25
C LEU A 84 15.60 -18.82 -55.13
N TYR A 85 15.16 -17.93 -54.23
CA TYR A 85 15.91 -17.58 -53.03
C TYR A 85 16.16 -18.81 -52.14
N LYS A 86 15.18 -19.72 -52.01
CA LYS A 86 15.30 -20.90 -51.14
C LYS A 86 16.25 -21.97 -51.69
N ILE A 87 16.33 -22.19 -53.00
CA ILE A 87 17.34 -23.12 -53.55
C ILE A 87 18.77 -22.61 -53.40
N PHE A 88 18.97 -21.29 -53.43
CA PHE A 88 20.25 -20.65 -53.09
C PHE A 88 20.59 -20.82 -51.60
N ASP A 89 19.64 -20.49 -50.71
CA ASP A 89 19.78 -20.63 -49.26
C ASP A 89 20.14 -22.06 -48.84
N GLU A 90 19.51 -23.10 -49.40
CA GLU A 90 19.85 -24.49 -49.03
C GLU A 90 21.28 -24.88 -49.44
N ILE A 91 21.83 -24.43 -50.59
CA ILE A 91 23.25 -24.69 -50.92
C ILE A 91 24.18 -23.90 -49.98
N LEU A 92 23.85 -22.65 -49.68
CA LEU A 92 24.66 -21.79 -48.83
C LEU A 92 24.67 -22.27 -47.35
N VAL A 93 23.55 -22.78 -46.85
CA VAL A 93 23.46 -23.44 -45.53
C VAL A 93 24.25 -24.75 -45.50
N ASN A 94 24.26 -25.55 -46.57
CA ASN A 94 25.13 -26.74 -46.63
C ASN A 94 26.63 -26.37 -46.56
N ALA A 95 27.04 -25.25 -47.17
CA ALA A 95 28.41 -24.74 -47.04
C ALA A 95 28.72 -24.29 -45.60
N ALA A 96 27.78 -23.60 -44.94
CA ALA A 96 27.90 -23.20 -43.53
C ALA A 96 27.93 -24.39 -42.55
N ASP A 97 27.11 -25.42 -42.78
CA ASP A 97 27.08 -26.66 -41.99
C ASP A 97 28.43 -27.39 -42.00
N ASN A 98 29.24 -27.24 -43.07
CA ASN A 98 30.57 -27.81 -43.10
C ASN A 98 31.53 -27.19 -42.06
N LYS A 99 31.20 -26.04 -41.46
CA LYS A 99 31.92 -25.50 -40.27
C LYS A 99 31.73 -26.36 -39.02
N GLN A 100 30.55 -26.97 -38.86
CA GLN A 100 30.24 -27.86 -37.74
C GLN A 100 30.86 -29.24 -37.97
N ARG A 101 30.93 -29.69 -39.23
CA ARG A 101 31.57 -30.95 -39.66
C ARG A 101 33.10 -30.89 -39.67
N ASP A 102 33.68 -29.74 -40.01
CA ASP A 102 35.11 -29.45 -39.92
C ASP A 102 35.35 -28.05 -39.29
N PRO A 103 35.69 -28.01 -37.99
CA PRO A 103 36.05 -26.76 -37.30
C PRO A 103 37.18 -25.96 -37.95
N LYS A 104 38.00 -26.57 -38.82
CA LYS A 104 39.10 -25.89 -39.55
C LYS A 104 38.63 -25.07 -40.76
N MET A 105 37.39 -25.26 -41.24
CA MET A 105 36.85 -24.45 -42.33
C MET A 105 36.85 -22.97 -41.94
N ASP A 106 37.38 -22.10 -42.80
CA ASP A 106 37.54 -20.67 -42.51
C ASP A 106 37.18 -19.74 -43.68
N CYS A 107 36.78 -20.28 -44.84
CA CYS A 107 36.48 -19.51 -46.03
C CYS A 107 35.26 -20.07 -46.79
N ILE A 108 34.32 -19.19 -47.12
CA ILE A 108 33.26 -19.40 -48.10
C ILE A 108 33.40 -18.33 -49.19
N GLN A 109 33.16 -18.71 -50.44
CA GLN A 109 33.11 -17.81 -51.58
C GLN A 109 31.75 -17.99 -52.28
N VAL A 110 31.07 -16.88 -52.54
CA VAL A 110 29.80 -16.81 -53.25
C VAL A 110 30.03 -15.98 -54.52
N GLU A 111 29.70 -16.56 -55.66
CA GLU A 111 29.77 -15.96 -56.99
C GLU A 111 28.35 -15.93 -57.55
N ILE A 112 27.79 -14.73 -57.78
CA ILE A 112 26.50 -14.51 -58.43
C ILE A 112 26.79 -13.80 -59.74
N ASP A 113 26.46 -14.45 -60.85
CA ASP A 113 26.65 -13.98 -62.22
C ASP A 113 25.28 -13.81 -62.90
N PRO A 114 24.74 -12.57 -62.96
CA PRO A 114 23.47 -12.28 -63.62
C PRO A 114 23.54 -12.34 -65.15
N GLU A 115 24.73 -12.18 -65.75
CA GLU A 115 24.90 -12.18 -67.21
C GLU A 115 24.77 -13.60 -67.78
N ASN A 116 25.35 -14.58 -67.09
CA ASN A 116 25.26 -16.00 -67.45
C ASN A 116 24.17 -16.76 -66.66
N ASN A 117 23.35 -16.06 -65.86
CA ASN A 117 22.33 -16.63 -64.96
C ASN A 117 22.89 -17.82 -64.15
N SER A 118 24.06 -17.63 -63.54
CA SER A 118 24.79 -18.69 -62.83
C SER A 118 25.13 -18.27 -61.40
N ILE A 119 25.01 -19.22 -60.48
CA ILE A 119 25.34 -19.04 -59.08
C ILE A 119 26.31 -20.14 -58.67
N SER A 120 27.33 -19.77 -57.93
CA SER A 120 28.44 -20.63 -57.56
C SER A 120 28.81 -20.40 -56.09
N ILE A 121 28.91 -21.48 -55.32
CA ILE A 121 29.22 -21.46 -53.90
C ILE A 121 30.37 -22.45 -53.66
N TRP A 122 31.45 -21.96 -53.08
CA TRP A 122 32.65 -22.73 -52.74
C TRP A 122 32.96 -22.61 -51.25
N ASN A 123 33.41 -23.70 -50.63
CA ASN A 123 33.93 -23.71 -49.27
C ASN A 123 35.20 -24.58 -49.15
N ASN A 124 36.09 -24.20 -48.23
CA ASN A 124 37.20 -25.06 -47.81
C ASN A 124 36.78 -26.00 -46.66
N GLY A 125 37.76 -26.63 -46.01
CA GLY A 125 37.52 -27.66 -45.01
C GLY A 125 37.06 -28.98 -45.65
N LYS A 126 36.91 -30.02 -44.82
CA LYS A 126 36.74 -31.42 -45.26
C LYS A 126 35.72 -31.56 -46.40
N GLY A 127 36.15 -32.16 -47.49
CA GLY A 127 35.37 -32.37 -48.70
C GLY A 127 34.35 -33.50 -48.54
N ILE A 128 33.77 -33.92 -49.67
CA ILE A 128 32.84 -35.04 -49.71
C ILE A 128 33.64 -36.30 -50.10
N PRO A 129 33.45 -37.45 -49.42
CA PRO A 129 34.20 -38.68 -49.71
C PRO A 129 34.12 -39.10 -51.18
N VAL A 130 35.24 -39.09 -51.91
CA VAL A 130 35.28 -39.50 -53.33
C VAL A 130 35.49 -41.01 -53.43
N VAL A 131 34.46 -41.74 -52.98
CA VAL A 131 34.41 -43.20 -52.88
C VAL A 131 33.02 -43.71 -53.28
N GLU A 132 32.94 -44.95 -53.73
CA GLU A 132 31.68 -45.63 -54.00
C GLU A 132 31.01 -46.11 -52.70
N HIS A 133 29.70 -45.85 -52.58
CA HIS A 133 28.88 -46.34 -51.48
C HIS A 133 28.66 -47.85 -51.65
N LYS A 134 28.92 -48.62 -50.59
CA LYS A 134 28.92 -50.10 -50.66
C LYS A 134 27.59 -50.68 -51.11
N ASP A 135 26.48 -50.08 -50.67
CA ASP A 135 25.13 -50.60 -50.91
C ASP A 135 24.53 -50.02 -52.21
N GLU A 136 24.40 -48.69 -52.30
CA GLU A 136 23.86 -47.93 -53.46
C GLU A 136 24.67 -48.03 -54.78
N LYS A 137 25.86 -48.66 -54.77
CA LYS A 137 26.71 -48.90 -55.96
C LYS A 137 27.05 -47.65 -56.81
N MET A 138 27.17 -46.49 -56.16
CA MET A 138 27.51 -45.23 -56.83
C MET A 138 28.42 -44.35 -55.95
N TYR A 139 29.10 -43.38 -56.55
CA TYR A 139 29.93 -42.42 -55.81
C TYR A 139 29.08 -41.61 -54.81
N VAL A 140 29.58 -41.41 -53.59
CA VAL A 140 28.86 -40.69 -52.52
C VAL A 140 28.41 -39.28 -52.95
N PRO A 141 29.19 -38.46 -53.70
CA PRO A 141 28.68 -37.21 -54.24
C PRO A 141 27.55 -37.40 -55.27
N THR A 142 27.57 -38.45 -56.10
CA THR A 142 26.47 -38.78 -57.02
C THR A 142 25.18 -39.08 -56.24
N MET A 143 25.28 -39.89 -55.18
CA MET A 143 24.17 -40.22 -54.28
C MET A 143 23.57 -38.95 -53.65
N ILE A 144 24.37 -38.14 -52.95
CA ILE A 144 23.84 -37.06 -52.10
C ILE A 144 23.40 -35.80 -52.86
N PHE A 145 23.72 -35.68 -54.16
CA PHE A 145 23.26 -34.58 -55.03
C PHE A 145 22.31 -35.01 -56.16
N GLY A 146 22.33 -36.28 -56.58
CA GLY A 146 21.48 -36.82 -57.65
C GLY A 146 20.24 -37.56 -57.18
N HIS A 147 20.19 -38.04 -55.94
CA HIS A 147 19.10 -38.87 -55.42
C HIS A 147 18.38 -38.20 -54.24
N LEU A 148 17.04 -38.13 -54.32
CA LEU A 148 16.18 -37.64 -53.23
C LEU A 148 16.31 -38.53 -51.98
N LEU A 149 15.90 -37.99 -50.82
CA LEU A 149 15.93 -38.70 -49.53
C LEU A 149 17.32 -39.21 -49.11
N THR A 150 18.37 -38.40 -49.34
CA THR A 150 19.75 -38.70 -48.94
C THR A 150 20.29 -37.60 -48.03
N SER A 151 20.80 -37.98 -46.84
CA SER A 151 21.24 -37.10 -45.76
C SER A 151 22.26 -37.79 -44.86
N SER A 152 23.20 -37.05 -44.27
CA SER A 152 24.02 -37.50 -43.13
C SER A 152 23.29 -37.38 -41.78
N ASN A 153 22.11 -36.76 -41.79
CA ASN A 153 21.42 -36.26 -40.60
C ASN A 153 20.06 -36.97 -40.42
N TYR A 154 20.03 -38.29 -40.65
CA TYR A 154 18.88 -39.15 -40.38
C TYR A 154 18.95 -39.88 -39.03
N ASN A 155 20.13 -39.93 -38.38
CA ASN A 155 20.20 -40.31 -36.98
C ASN A 155 19.93 -39.09 -36.10
N ASP A 156 18.71 -39.01 -35.55
CA ASP A 156 18.26 -37.96 -34.63
C ASP A 156 18.68 -38.25 -33.15
N GLU A 157 19.27 -39.42 -32.85
CA GLU A 157 19.87 -39.72 -31.52
C GLU A 157 21.18 -38.95 -31.28
N GLU A 158 21.82 -38.46 -32.34
CA GLU A 158 23.03 -37.66 -32.29
C GLU A 158 22.68 -36.16 -32.15
N GLU A 159 23.31 -35.44 -31.21
CA GLU A 159 23.04 -34.01 -30.99
C GLU A 159 23.67 -33.12 -32.10
N LYS A 160 22.97 -32.93 -33.21
CA LYS A 160 23.45 -32.12 -34.34
C LYS A 160 23.00 -30.66 -34.23
N VAL A 161 23.94 -29.74 -34.49
CA VAL A 161 23.71 -28.27 -34.57
C VAL A 161 23.82 -27.75 -36.01
N THR A 162 23.36 -28.56 -36.97
CA THR A 162 23.33 -28.26 -38.41
C THR A 162 21.96 -27.75 -38.87
N GLY A 163 21.90 -27.08 -40.02
CA GLY A 163 20.67 -26.63 -40.68
C GLY A 163 20.07 -27.65 -41.67
N GLY A 164 20.86 -28.61 -42.14
CA GLY A 164 20.40 -29.79 -42.87
C GLY A 164 19.76 -30.84 -41.97
N ARG A 165 18.59 -31.37 -42.36
CA ARG A 165 17.91 -32.50 -41.69
C ARG A 165 17.27 -33.44 -42.71
N ASN A 166 16.21 -32.97 -43.37
CA ASN A 166 15.27 -33.77 -44.18
C ASN A 166 15.84 -34.41 -45.48
N GLY A 167 17.09 -34.13 -45.85
CA GLY A 167 17.76 -34.74 -47.02
C GLY A 167 17.34 -34.21 -48.41
N TYR A 168 16.60 -33.10 -48.47
CA TYR A 168 16.10 -32.54 -49.74
C TYR A 168 16.97 -31.43 -50.36
N GLY A 169 17.46 -30.47 -49.56
CA GLY A 169 17.90 -29.14 -50.01
C GLY A 169 18.71 -29.09 -51.32
N ALA A 170 19.87 -29.78 -51.36
CA ALA A 170 20.73 -29.76 -52.54
C ALA A 170 20.12 -30.43 -53.79
N LYS A 171 19.24 -31.42 -53.61
CA LYS A 171 18.48 -32.03 -54.72
C LYS A 171 17.39 -31.09 -55.24
N LEU A 172 16.76 -30.30 -54.37
CA LEU A 172 15.80 -29.28 -54.81
C LEU A 172 16.49 -28.22 -55.67
N CYS A 173 17.70 -27.79 -55.32
CA CYS A 173 18.50 -26.92 -56.18
C CYS A 173 18.80 -27.57 -57.55
N ASN A 174 19.21 -28.84 -57.59
CA ASN A 174 19.46 -29.59 -58.83
C ASN A 174 18.17 -29.74 -59.69
N ILE A 175 17.02 -30.06 -59.08
CA ILE A 175 15.72 -30.18 -59.76
C ILE A 175 15.26 -28.82 -60.33
N PHE A 176 15.50 -27.71 -59.65
CA PHE A 176 15.16 -26.36 -60.14
C PHE A 176 16.31 -25.66 -60.88
N SER A 177 17.23 -26.44 -61.45
CA SER A 177 18.31 -25.94 -62.32
C SER A 177 18.25 -26.56 -63.72
N THR A 178 18.62 -25.76 -64.73
CA THR A 178 18.88 -26.26 -66.09
C THR A 178 20.18 -27.04 -66.16
N LYS A 179 21.16 -26.63 -65.34
CA LYS A 179 22.50 -27.22 -65.21
C LYS A 179 22.95 -27.13 -63.75
N PHE A 180 23.45 -28.22 -63.18
CA PHE A 180 23.93 -28.29 -61.79
C PHE A 180 25.25 -29.06 -61.77
N THR A 181 26.32 -28.46 -61.23
CA THR A 181 27.68 -28.97 -61.26
C THR A 181 28.22 -29.09 -59.84
N VAL A 182 28.77 -30.26 -59.50
CA VAL A 182 29.45 -30.51 -58.23
C VAL A 182 30.92 -30.79 -58.51
N GLU A 183 31.80 -30.04 -57.87
CA GLU A 183 33.23 -30.27 -57.87
C GLU A 183 33.70 -30.40 -56.42
N THR A 184 34.38 -31.49 -56.07
CA THR A 184 34.87 -31.68 -54.70
C THR A 184 36.16 -32.46 -54.72
N ALA A 185 37.01 -32.23 -53.74
CA ALA A 185 38.26 -32.93 -53.59
C ALA A 185 38.46 -33.33 -52.13
N SER A 186 38.98 -34.54 -51.91
CA SER A 186 39.29 -35.03 -50.57
C SER A 186 40.65 -35.72 -50.50
N LYS A 187 41.49 -35.17 -49.64
CA LYS A 187 42.85 -35.57 -49.26
C LYS A 187 42.88 -36.89 -48.50
N GLU A 188 41.78 -37.26 -47.84
CA GLU A 188 41.56 -38.58 -47.22
C GLU A 188 41.49 -39.69 -48.29
N TYR A 189 40.75 -39.44 -49.38
CA TYR A 189 40.57 -40.39 -50.50
C TYR A 189 41.56 -40.16 -51.65
N LYS A 190 42.44 -39.16 -51.53
CA LYS A 190 43.41 -38.68 -52.54
C LYS A 190 42.81 -38.48 -53.93
N ARG A 191 41.53 -38.08 -53.99
CA ARG A 191 40.74 -37.99 -55.23
C ARG A 191 39.94 -36.70 -55.29
N SER A 192 39.81 -36.21 -56.52
CA SER A 192 38.91 -35.14 -56.93
C SER A 192 37.82 -35.69 -57.85
N TYR A 193 36.68 -35.01 -57.84
CA TYR A 193 35.44 -35.42 -58.47
C TYR A 193 34.80 -34.24 -59.19
N LYS A 194 34.28 -34.47 -60.39
CA LYS A 194 33.39 -33.53 -61.09
C LYS A 194 32.25 -34.26 -61.80
N GLN A 195 31.01 -33.97 -61.43
CA GLN A 195 29.81 -34.43 -62.15
C GLN A 195 28.89 -33.26 -62.48
N VAL A 196 28.27 -33.30 -63.66
CA VAL A 196 27.28 -32.33 -64.13
C VAL A 196 25.95 -33.02 -64.37
N TRP A 197 24.89 -32.48 -63.77
CA TRP A 197 23.50 -32.77 -64.06
C TRP A 197 22.88 -31.69 -64.95
N GLY A 198 21.81 -32.03 -65.65
CA GLY A 198 21.02 -31.10 -66.44
C GLY A 198 19.58 -31.54 -66.60
N ASN A 199 18.76 -30.65 -67.18
CA ASN A 199 17.32 -30.84 -67.37
C ASN A 199 16.61 -31.24 -66.06
N ASN A 200 16.64 -30.39 -65.03
CA ASN A 200 15.92 -30.63 -63.77
C ASN A 200 16.30 -31.96 -63.08
N MET A 201 17.60 -32.22 -62.94
CA MET A 201 18.17 -33.48 -62.43
C MET A 201 17.89 -34.75 -63.26
N SER A 202 17.08 -34.69 -64.33
CA SER A 202 16.70 -35.87 -65.14
C SER A 202 17.83 -36.46 -66.00
N LYS A 203 18.93 -35.72 -66.19
CA LYS A 203 20.15 -36.19 -66.88
C LYS A 203 21.36 -35.96 -66.00
N ALA A 204 22.27 -36.93 -65.99
CA ALA A 204 23.61 -36.84 -65.39
C ALA A 204 24.67 -37.21 -66.45
N SER A 205 25.85 -36.60 -66.34
CA SER A 205 27.08 -37.02 -67.02
C SER A 205 27.84 -38.02 -66.15
N ASP A 206 28.76 -38.80 -66.71
CA ASP A 206 29.61 -39.69 -65.91
C ASP A 206 30.53 -38.90 -64.96
N PRO A 207 30.73 -39.37 -63.70
CA PRO A 207 31.55 -38.67 -62.73
C PRO A 207 33.03 -38.72 -63.12
N LYS A 208 33.62 -37.55 -63.37
CA LYS A 208 35.04 -37.42 -63.72
C LYS A 208 35.89 -37.46 -62.46
N ILE A 209 36.51 -38.60 -62.21
CA ILE A 209 37.44 -38.82 -61.10
C ILE A 209 38.88 -38.53 -61.56
N LYS A 210 39.70 -37.89 -60.70
CA LYS A 210 41.15 -37.73 -60.88
C LYS A 210 41.87 -37.80 -59.54
N ASP A 211 43.11 -38.24 -59.52
CA ASP A 211 43.95 -38.17 -58.31
C ASP A 211 44.16 -36.71 -57.85
N PHE A 212 44.31 -36.51 -56.55
CA PHE A 212 44.37 -35.18 -55.94
C PHE A 212 45.20 -35.16 -54.65
N PHE A 213 46.04 -34.13 -54.51
CA PHE A 213 47.00 -33.97 -53.41
C PHE A 213 46.98 -32.57 -52.75
N GLY A 214 46.03 -31.72 -53.11
CA GLY A 214 45.85 -30.38 -52.50
C GLY A 214 45.03 -30.40 -51.21
N GLU A 215 44.50 -29.24 -50.82
CA GLU A 215 43.55 -29.14 -49.70
C GLU A 215 42.10 -29.43 -50.12
N ASP A 216 41.31 -29.94 -49.17
CA ASP A 216 39.90 -30.26 -49.35
C ASP A 216 39.05 -29.02 -49.69
N TYR A 217 38.09 -29.22 -50.61
CA TYR A 217 37.08 -28.22 -50.93
C TYR A 217 35.79 -28.86 -51.47
N THR A 218 34.71 -28.08 -51.47
CA THR A 218 33.50 -28.34 -52.25
C THR A 218 33.10 -27.08 -53.01
N LYS A 219 32.76 -27.22 -54.30
CA LYS A 219 32.13 -26.20 -55.15
C LYS A 219 30.82 -26.75 -55.70
N VAL A 220 29.75 -25.98 -55.56
CA VAL A 220 28.48 -26.22 -56.23
C VAL A 220 28.21 -25.03 -57.15
N THR A 221 28.04 -25.29 -58.45
CA THR A 221 27.74 -24.27 -59.46
C THR A 221 26.47 -24.65 -60.20
N PHE A 222 25.45 -23.79 -60.17
CA PHE A 222 24.14 -24.06 -60.72
C PHE A 222 23.62 -22.89 -61.56
N SER A 223 22.86 -23.22 -62.61
CA SER A 223 22.11 -22.25 -63.42
C SER A 223 20.63 -22.52 -63.20
N PRO A 224 19.91 -21.65 -62.45
CA PRO A 224 18.50 -21.84 -62.15
C PRO A 224 17.63 -22.00 -63.41
N ASP A 225 16.55 -22.76 -63.28
CA ASP A 225 15.51 -22.86 -64.30
C ASP A 225 14.55 -21.67 -64.16
N LEU A 226 15.01 -20.50 -64.61
CA LEU A 226 14.28 -19.23 -64.47
C LEU A 226 12.89 -19.26 -65.11
N ALA A 227 12.68 -20.06 -66.16
CA ALA A 227 11.36 -20.30 -66.74
C ALA A 227 10.37 -20.94 -65.76
N LYS A 228 10.83 -21.81 -64.84
CA LYS A 228 10.00 -22.33 -63.74
C LYS A 228 9.72 -21.31 -62.64
N PHE A 229 10.55 -20.28 -62.54
CA PHE A 229 10.40 -19.14 -61.60
C PHE A 229 9.72 -17.92 -62.23
N LYS A 230 9.30 -17.99 -63.50
CA LYS A 230 8.71 -16.89 -64.29
C LYS A 230 9.64 -15.66 -64.44
N MET A 231 10.94 -15.90 -64.53
CA MET A 231 11.98 -14.89 -64.71
C MET A 231 12.76 -15.14 -66.02
N GLU A 232 13.37 -14.09 -66.58
CA GLU A 232 14.26 -14.20 -67.75
C GLU A 232 15.74 -14.05 -67.36
N THR A 233 16.02 -13.25 -66.33
CA THR A 233 17.38 -13.02 -65.79
C THR A 233 17.35 -12.98 -64.26
N LEU A 234 18.53 -13.04 -63.61
CA LEU A 234 18.67 -12.76 -62.18
C LEU A 234 18.49 -11.26 -61.89
N GLU A 235 17.24 -10.84 -61.73
CA GLU A 235 16.85 -9.45 -61.44
C GLU A 235 17.55 -8.85 -60.21
N LYS A 236 17.82 -7.53 -60.26
CA LYS A 236 18.56 -6.81 -59.20
C LYS A 236 18.02 -7.07 -57.79
N ASP A 237 16.70 -7.02 -57.59
CA ASP A 237 16.09 -7.24 -56.26
C ASP A 237 16.37 -8.65 -55.71
N THR A 238 16.42 -9.66 -56.58
CA THR A 238 16.81 -11.03 -56.20
C THR A 238 18.31 -11.11 -55.92
N VAL A 239 19.16 -10.43 -56.70
CA VAL A 239 20.61 -10.36 -56.47
C VAL A 239 20.95 -9.62 -55.16
N ASP A 240 20.27 -8.52 -54.86
CA ASP A 240 20.41 -7.76 -53.59
C ASP A 240 20.01 -8.63 -52.39
N LEU A 241 18.93 -9.42 -52.50
CA LEU A 241 18.45 -10.34 -51.47
C LEU A 241 19.40 -11.52 -51.22
N MET A 242 19.95 -12.12 -52.29
CA MET A 242 20.98 -13.16 -52.20
C MET A 242 22.29 -12.61 -51.63
N SER A 243 22.68 -11.39 -52.04
CA SER A 243 23.86 -10.69 -51.54
C SER A 243 23.76 -10.41 -50.05
N ARG A 244 22.62 -9.90 -49.58
CA ARG A 244 22.29 -9.75 -48.14
C ARG A 244 22.43 -11.09 -47.40
N ARG A 245 21.96 -12.19 -47.98
CA ARG A 245 22.08 -13.52 -47.39
C ARG A 245 23.52 -14.04 -47.29
N ALA A 246 24.46 -13.54 -48.10
CA ALA A 246 25.89 -13.78 -47.88
C ALA A 246 26.45 -13.03 -46.66
N TYR A 247 25.96 -11.81 -46.35
CA TYR A 247 26.29 -11.10 -45.10
C TYR A 247 25.74 -11.84 -43.87
N ASP A 248 24.51 -12.37 -43.94
CA ASP A 248 23.91 -13.17 -42.86
C ASP A 248 24.78 -14.38 -42.46
N ILE A 249 25.41 -15.03 -43.45
CA ILE A 249 26.31 -16.18 -43.24
C ILE A 249 27.65 -15.74 -42.67
N ALA A 250 28.18 -14.59 -43.10
CA ALA A 250 29.38 -13.99 -42.50
C ALA A 250 29.18 -13.62 -41.02
N ALA A 251 27.94 -13.32 -40.62
CA ALA A 251 27.57 -13.00 -39.25
C ALA A 251 27.30 -14.24 -38.39
N SER A 252 26.55 -15.22 -38.93
CA SER A 252 26.11 -16.40 -38.17
C SER A 252 27.15 -17.54 -38.12
N THR A 253 27.97 -17.70 -39.16
CA THR A 253 28.96 -18.79 -39.26
C THR A 253 30.30 -18.39 -38.63
N LYS A 254 30.35 -18.45 -37.30
CA LYS A 254 31.47 -17.94 -36.48
C LYS A 254 32.84 -18.41 -36.96
N GLY A 255 33.71 -17.44 -37.24
CA GLY A 255 35.10 -17.67 -37.67
C GLY A 255 35.30 -17.98 -39.16
N VAL A 256 34.28 -17.81 -40.00
CA VAL A 256 34.37 -18.01 -41.47
C VAL A 256 34.40 -16.67 -42.22
N LYS A 257 35.34 -16.53 -43.15
CA LYS A 257 35.51 -15.37 -44.03
C LYS A 257 34.66 -15.57 -45.28
N VAL A 258 33.57 -14.82 -45.43
CA VAL A 258 32.75 -14.85 -46.65
C VAL A 258 33.27 -13.84 -47.67
N HIS A 259 33.35 -14.26 -48.93
CA HIS A 259 33.60 -13.41 -50.08
C HIS A 259 32.39 -13.45 -51.00
N LEU A 260 32.00 -12.30 -51.57
CA LEU A 260 30.93 -12.16 -52.56
C LEU A 260 31.52 -11.52 -53.82
N ASN A 261 31.43 -12.21 -54.96
CA ASN A 261 32.01 -11.81 -56.25
C ASN A 261 33.47 -11.36 -56.11
N GLY A 262 34.29 -12.19 -55.45
CA GLY A 262 35.71 -11.94 -55.15
C GLY A 262 35.97 -10.95 -54.00
N LYS A 263 35.03 -10.09 -53.62
CA LYS A 263 35.19 -9.10 -52.55
C LYS A 263 34.89 -9.70 -51.17
N LYS A 264 35.85 -9.62 -50.25
CA LYS A 264 35.66 -10.04 -48.85
C LYS A 264 34.60 -9.15 -48.16
N LEU A 265 33.66 -9.76 -47.44
CA LEU A 265 32.63 -9.02 -46.69
C LEU A 265 33.23 -8.40 -45.40
N PRO A 266 32.80 -7.18 -45.01
CA PRO A 266 33.37 -6.43 -43.87
C PRO A 266 32.86 -6.86 -42.48
N VAL A 267 32.31 -8.07 -42.33
CA VAL A 267 31.80 -8.63 -41.07
C VAL A 267 32.85 -9.55 -40.45
N LYS A 268 33.25 -9.32 -39.17
CA LYS A 268 34.20 -10.19 -38.45
C LYS A 268 33.52 -11.03 -37.36
N ASN A 269 32.36 -10.58 -36.86
CA ASN A 269 31.60 -11.16 -35.76
C ASN A 269 30.13 -10.69 -35.83
N PHE A 270 29.25 -11.24 -34.99
CA PHE A 270 27.82 -10.93 -35.01
C PHE A 270 27.50 -9.45 -34.67
N LYS A 271 28.25 -8.80 -33.77
CA LYS A 271 28.06 -7.37 -33.43
C LYS A 271 28.32 -6.45 -34.63
N ASP A 272 29.40 -6.68 -35.38
CA ASP A 272 29.72 -5.90 -36.60
C ASP A 272 28.53 -5.90 -37.59
N TYR A 273 27.86 -7.06 -37.73
CA TYR A 273 26.70 -7.23 -38.59
C TYR A 273 25.45 -6.51 -38.04
N CYS A 274 25.19 -6.59 -36.73
CA CYS A 274 24.06 -5.87 -36.13
C CYS A 274 24.22 -4.34 -36.25
N GLU A 275 25.45 -3.81 -36.24
CA GLU A 275 25.72 -2.39 -36.43
C GLU A 275 25.35 -1.89 -37.84
N LEU A 276 25.37 -2.75 -38.87
CA LEU A 276 24.91 -2.41 -40.22
C LEU A 276 23.42 -2.00 -40.26
N TYR A 277 22.59 -2.45 -39.32
CA TYR A 277 21.15 -2.14 -39.23
C TYR A 277 20.85 -0.81 -38.52
N LEU A 278 21.84 -0.26 -37.80
CA LEU A 278 21.70 0.94 -36.97
C LEU A 278 22.47 2.14 -37.54
N LYS A 279 23.41 1.89 -38.46
CA LYS A 279 24.16 2.92 -39.17
C LYS A 279 23.23 3.88 -39.92
N GLY A 280 23.27 5.17 -39.56
CA GLY A 280 22.37 6.20 -40.12
C GLY A 280 20.98 6.23 -39.50
N LYS A 281 20.77 5.60 -38.33
CA LYS A 281 19.57 5.76 -37.51
C LYS A 281 19.87 6.51 -36.22
N GLU A 282 18.97 7.40 -35.85
CA GLU A 282 19.01 8.25 -34.66
C GLU A 282 17.80 7.96 -33.75
N ASP A 283 17.87 8.36 -32.48
CA ASP A 283 16.76 8.32 -31.54
C ASP A 283 15.91 9.61 -31.55
N ASP A 284 14.90 9.69 -30.68
CA ASP A 284 14.02 10.87 -30.52
C ASP A 284 14.77 12.19 -30.18
N ASN A 285 16.06 12.12 -29.83
CA ASN A 285 16.92 13.27 -29.49
C ASN A 285 17.92 13.63 -30.60
N GLY A 286 17.98 12.86 -31.70
CA GLY A 286 19.02 12.98 -32.74
C GLY A 286 20.33 12.24 -32.39
N ASP A 287 20.33 11.37 -31.39
CA ASP A 287 21.52 10.65 -30.93
C ASP A 287 21.60 9.28 -31.65
N PRO A 288 22.74 8.86 -32.25
CA PRO A 288 22.83 7.59 -32.99
C PRO A 288 22.42 6.36 -32.16
N LEU A 289 21.67 5.43 -32.77
CA LEU A 289 21.11 4.27 -32.06
C LEU A 289 22.20 3.37 -31.46
N LYS A 290 22.15 3.19 -30.13
CA LYS A 290 23.13 2.44 -29.34
C LYS A 290 22.74 0.97 -29.22
N ILE A 291 23.68 0.08 -29.56
CA ILE A 291 23.51 -1.37 -29.42
C ILE A 291 24.19 -1.91 -28.16
N VAL A 292 23.53 -2.84 -27.48
CA VAL A 292 24.08 -3.60 -26.36
C VAL A 292 24.19 -5.07 -26.78
N TYR A 293 25.42 -5.60 -26.80
CA TYR A 293 25.78 -6.95 -27.28
C TYR A 293 26.43 -7.79 -26.18
N GLU A 294 26.14 -9.09 -26.15
CA GLU A 294 26.79 -10.10 -25.32
C GLU A 294 26.89 -11.46 -26.03
N GLU A 295 28.10 -12.03 -26.09
CA GLU A 295 28.27 -13.46 -26.30
C GLU A 295 27.99 -14.15 -24.95
N CYS A 296 26.84 -14.80 -24.86
CA CYS A 296 26.33 -15.38 -23.61
C CYS A 296 27.02 -16.73 -23.30
N ASN A 297 27.35 -17.48 -24.36
CA ASN A 297 28.19 -18.69 -24.37
C ASN A 297 28.44 -19.10 -25.84
N PRO A 298 29.28 -20.11 -26.14
CA PRO A 298 29.60 -20.51 -27.53
C PRO A 298 28.41 -20.98 -28.41
N ARG A 299 27.21 -21.14 -27.85
CA ARG A 299 25.97 -21.45 -28.60
C ARG A 299 24.99 -20.26 -28.67
N TRP A 300 25.29 -19.09 -28.08
CA TRP A 300 24.37 -17.94 -28.01
C TRP A 300 25.08 -16.58 -28.03
N GLU A 301 24.79 -15.76 -29.05
CA GLU A 301 25.15 -14.34 -29.13
C GLU A 301 23.86 -13.51 -29.22
N VAL A 302 23.74 -12.47 -28.40
CA VAL A 302 22.54 -11.61 -28.31
C VAL A 302 22.95 -10.15 -28.45
N ALA A 303 22.19 -9.39 -29.23
CA ALA A 303 22.26 -7.94 -29.25
C ALA A 303 20.88 -7.29 -29.18
N VAL A 304 20.79 -6.10 -28.58
CA VAL A 304 19.54 -5.35 -28.41
C VAL A 304 19.78 -3.86 -28.71
N SER A 305 18.81 -3.27 -29.41
CA SER A 305 18.65 -1.82 -29.61
C SER A 305 17.21 -1.41 -29.25
N ILE A 306 16.97 -0.11 -29.12
CA ILE A 306 15.61 0.45 -29.16
C ILE A 306 14.99 0.30 -30.56
N SER A 307 13.65 0.29 -30.61
CA SER A 307 12.85 0.28 -31.83
C SER A 307 11.77 1.38 -31.82
N ASP A 308 11.62 2.06 -32.96
CA ASP A 308 10.58 3.03 -33.29
C ASP A 308 9.29 2.36 -33.83
N ARG A 309 9.43 1.26 -34.57
CA ARG A 309 8.36 0.62 -35.38
C ARG A 309 7.67 -0.60 -34.72
N GLY A 310 7.66 -0.68 -33.40
CA GLY A 310 7.16 -1.87 -32.69
C GLY A 310 8.26 -2.92 -32.47
N PHE A 311 7.91 -4.16 -32.11
CA PHE A 311 8.91 -5.20 -31.88
C PHE A 311 9.59 -5.60 -33.20
N GLN A 312 10.91 -5.46 -33.27
CA GLN A 312 11.73 -5.87 -34.42
C GLN A 312 12.67 -7.02 -34.03
N GLN A 313 12.96 -7.92 -34.96
CA GLN A 313 13.87 -9.05 -34.71
C GLN A 313 14.69 -9.42 -35.95
N VAL A 314 15.93 -9.86 -35.75
CA VAL A 314 16.76 -10.53 -36.76
C VAL A 314 17.45 -11.71 -36.08
N SER A 315 17.19 -12.94 -36.52
CA SER A 315 17.70 -14.12 -35.81
C SER A 315 18.14 -15.27 -36.71
N PHE A 316 19.09 -16.05 -36.17
CA PHE A 316 19.70 -17.20 -36.80
C PHE A 316 19.70 -18.42 -35.89
N VAL A 317 19.34 -19.57 -36.46
CA VAL A 317 19.37 -20.89 -35.81
C VAL A 317 20.21 -21.81 -36.70
N ASN A 318 21.38 -22.24 -36.24
CA ASN A 318 22.29 -23.08 -37.04
C ASN A 318 22.57 -22.44 -38.43
N SER A 319 22.84 -21.13 -38.46
CA SER A 319 23.00 -20.28 -39.67
C SER A 319 21.77 -20.17 -40.61
N ILE A 320 20.63 -20.80 -40.30
CA ILE A 320 19.35 -20.57 -40.98
C ILE A 320 18.77 -19.22 -40.53
N ALA A 321 18.32 -18.39 -41.47
CA ALA A 321 17.66 -17.12 -41.18
C ALA A 321 16.20 -17.33 -40.72
N THR A 322 15.94 -17.21 -39.41
CA THR A 322 14.57 -17.27 -38.86
C THR A 322 13.90 -15.90 -38.94
N THR A 323 13.51 -15.50 -40.16
CA THR A 323 12.92 -14.18 -40.47
C THR A 323 11.60 -13.90 -39.74
N LYS A 324 10.83 -14.93 -39.39
CA LYS A 324 9.61 -14.85 -38.58
C LYS A 324 9.85 -15.09 -37.08
N GLY A 325 11.10 -15.37 -36.69
CA GLY A 325 11.52 -15.54 -35.29
C GLY A 325 11.16 -16.92 -34.74
N GLY A 326 10.49 -16.94 -33.58
CA GLY A 326 10.06 -18.16 -32.91
C GLY A 326 10.54 -18.26 -31.46
N ARG A 327 10.56 -19.49 -30.93
CA ARG A 327 10.73 -19.76 -29.49
C ARG A 327 12.05 -19.28 -28.88
N HIS A 328 13.13 -19.19 -29.67
CA HIS A 328 14.42 -18.63 -29.26
C HIS A 328 14.34 -17.11 -29.08
N VAL A 329 13.70 -16.40 -30.02
CA VAL A 329 13.50 -14.94 -29.96
C VAL A 329 12.60 -14.57 -28.79
N ASP A 330 11.48 -15.29 -28.60
CA ASP A 330 10.58 -15.06 -27.47
C ASP A 330 11.26 -15.29 -26.11
N TRP A 331 12.07 -16.34 -25.98
CA TRP A 331 12.82 -16.62 -24.76
C TRP A 331 13.73 -15.45 -24.35
N ILE A 332 14.52 -14.91 -25.29
CA ILE A 332 15.40 -13.77 -25.04
C ILE A 332 14.60 -12.49 -24.74
N ALA A 333 13.58 -12.18 -25.56
CA ALA A 333 12.78 -10.98 -25.39
C ALA A 333 12.05 -10.95 -24.03
N ASP A 334 11.44 -12.07 -23.63
CA ASP A 334 10.64 -12.14 -22.41
C ASP A 334 11.52 -12.11 -21.14
N MET A 335 12.76 -12.64 -21.19
CA MET A 335 13.76 -12.46 -20.14
C MET A 335 14.10 -10.98 -19.90
N ILE A 336 14.35 -10.23 -20.98
CA ILE A 336 14.68 -8.79 -20.92
C ILE A 336 13.47 -7.97 -20.43
N VAL A 337 12.29 -8.22 -21.01
CA VAL A 337 11.03 -7.54 -20.64
C VAL A 337 10.73 -7.72 -19.14
N LYS A 338 10.94 -8.92 -18.58
CA LYS A 338 10.80 -9.17 -17.14
C LYS A 338 11.70 -8.24 -16.32
N GLN A 339 13.00 -8.18 -16.64
CA GLN A 339 13.98 -7.37 -15.89
C GLN A 339 13.69 -5.86 -15.98
N ILE A 340 13.27 -5.37 -17.16
CA ILE A 340 12.86 -3.98 -17.36
C ILE A 340 11.61 -3.67 -16.51
N ILE A 341 10.59 -4.54 -16.52
CA ILE A 341 9.36 -4.32 -15.73
C ILE A 341 9.64 -4.34 -14.22
N GLU A 342 10.49 -5.25 -13.73
CA GLU A 342 10.86 -5.29 -12.30
C GLU A 342 11.68 -4.05 -11.90
N THR A 343 12.54 -3.53 -12.78
CA THR A 343 13.29 -2.29 -12.56
C THR A 343 12.38 -1.06 -12.58
N ILE A 344 11.44 -0.95 -13.53
CA ILE A 344 10.47 0.14 -13.59
C ILE A 344 9.54 0.12 -12.38
N ARG A 345 9.10 -1.06 -11.90
CA ARG A 345 8.32 -1.18 -10.66
C ARG A 345 9.09 -0.69 -9.42
N LYS A 346 10.40 -0.90 -9.35
CA LYS A 346 11.26 -0.37 -8.28
C LYS A 346 11.39 1.16 -8.35
N LYS A 347 11.56 1.73 -9.57
CA LYS A 347 11.72 3.18 -9.80
C LYS A 347 10.41 4.00 -9.78
N ASN A 348 9.28 3.43 -10.18
CA ASN A 348 8.01 4.13 -10.45
C ASN A 348 6.87 3.60 -9.56
N LYS A 349 7.07 3.65 -8.23
CA LYS A 349 6.06 3.23 -7.24
C LYS A 349 4.80 4.09 -7.37
N GLY A 350 3.68 3.48 -7.78
CA GLY A 350 2.39 4.16 -7.97
C GLY A 350 2.06 4.61 -9.42
N GLY A 351 2.97 4.39 -10.37
CA GLY A 351 2.71 4.62 -11.80
C GLY A 351 1.83 3.56 -12.45
N ILE A 352 1.56 3.72 -13.75
CA ILE A 352 0.79 2.73 -14.55
C ILE A 352 1.50 1.37 -14.53
N GLN A 353 0.73 0.30 -14.28
CA GLN A 353 1.20 -1.07 -14.48
C GLN A 353 1.38 -1.36 -15.98
N LEU A 354 2.63 -1.54 -16.39
CA LEU A 354 3.00 -1.96 -17.74
C LEU A 354 2.70 -3.46 -17.95
N LYS A 355 2.17 -3.79 -19.13
CA LYS A 355 2.02 -5.18 -19.61
C LYS A 355 3.24 -5.58 -20.46
N PRO A 356 3.68 -6.85 -20.48
CA PRO A 356 4.89 -7.30 -21.19
C PRO A 356 5.02 -6.80 -22.64
N PHE A 357 3.95 -6.91 -23.44
CA PHE A 357 3.95 -6.45 -24.84
C PHE A 357 4.25 -4.94 -25.00
N GLN A 358 3.92 -4.13 -23.99
CA GLN A 358 4.14 -2.67 -24.02
C GLN A 358 5.61 -2.31 -23.85
N VAL A 359 6.44 -3.23 -23.33
CA VAL A 359 7.90 -3.10 -23.30
C VAL A 359 8.52 -3.78 -24.51
N LYS A 360 8.04 -4.98 -24.88
CA LYS A 360 8.49 -5.72 -26.07
C LYS A 360 8.40 -4.88 -27.35
N ASN A 361 7.36 -4.07 -27.50
CA ASN A 361 7.17 -3.18 -28.64
C ASN A 361 8.19 -2.03 -28.78
N HIS A 362 9.07 -1.79 -27.80
CA HIS A 362 10.16 -0.81 -27.92
C HIS A 362 11.54 -1.47 -28.16
N MET A 363 11.57 -2.78 -28.42
CA MET A 363 12.81 -3.55 -28.54
C MET A 363 13.06 -3.98 -29.99
N TRP A 364 14.33 -3.88 -30.40
CA TRP A 364 14.89 -4.55 -31.56
C TRP A 364 15.89 -5.60 -31.07
N VAL A 365 15.63 -6.88 -31.32
CA VAL A 365 16.43 -7.99 -30.79
C VAL A 365 17.14 -8.76 -31.91
N PHE A 366 18.45 -8.96 -31.74
CA PHE A 366 19.31 -9.75 -32.62
C PHE A 366 19.74 -11.01 -31.88
N VAL A 367 19.62 -12.19 -32.50
CA VAL A 367 19.99 -13.48 -31.88
C VAL A 367 20.73 -14.38 -32.87
N ASN A 368 21.95 -14.79 -32.58
CA ASN A 368 22.62 -15.90 -33.26
C ASN A 368 22.71 -17.08 -32.28
N CYS A 369 22.22 -18.26 -32.66
CA CYS A 369 22.23 -19.41 -31.76
C CYS A 369 22.42 -20.77 -32.46
N LEU A 370 23.01 -21.71 -31.70
CA LEU A 370 23.20 -23.10 -32.08
C LEU A 370 22.27 -23.98 -31.23
N ILE A 371 21.30 -24.58 -31.90
CA ILE A 371 20.20 -25.35 -31.31
C ILE A 371 20.34 -26.81 -31.75
N VAL A 372 20.21 -27.75 -30.81
CA VAL A 372 20.23 -29.18 -31.11
C VAL A 372 18.93 -29.60 -31.82
N ASN A 373 19.08 -30.31 -32.94
CA ASN A 373 18.00 -30.95 -33.72
C ASN A 373 16.72 -30.07 -33.86
N PRO A 374 16.83 -28.83 -34.37
CA PRO A 374 15.77 -27.82 -34.35
C PRO A 374 14.54 -28.21 -35.17
N THR A 375 13.36 -27.78 -34.70
CA THR A 375 12.09 -27.92 -35.41
C THR A 375 11.55 -26.56 -35.83
N PHE A 376 10.90 -26.52 -36.99
CA PHE A 376 10.30 -25.33 -37.60
C PHE A 376 8.82 -25.59 -37.89
N ASP A 377 8.06 -24.57 -38.29
CA ASP A 377 6.67 -24.73 -38.73
C ASP A 377 6.53 -25.21 -40.19
N SER A 378 7.60 -25.09 -40.99
CA SER A 378 7.58 -25.20 -42.44
C SER A 378 8.97 -25.53 -43.01
N GLN A 379 9.02 -26.03 -44.25
CA GLN A 379 10.25 -26.41 -44.94
C GLN A 379 11.12 -25.19 -45.36
N THR A 380 10.58 -23.97 -45.35
CA THR A 380 11.39 -22.73 -45.53
C THR A 380 12.29 -22.46 -44.33
N LYS A 381 11.88 -22.92 -43.12
CA LYS A 381 12.57 -22.81 -41.82
C LYS A 381 12.60 -21.39 -41.22
N GLU A 382 11.62 -20.56 -41.56
CA GLU A 382 11.56 -19.13 -41.17
C GLU A 382 11.18 -18.89 -39.70
N ASN A 383 10.52 -19.85 -39.04
CA ASN A 383 10.00 -19.75 -37.68
C ASN A 383 10.30 -21.03 -36.89
N MET A 384 11.02 -20.91 -35.76
CA MET A 384 11.44 -22.06 -34.95
C MET A 384 10.41 -22.41 -33.86
N THR A 385 9.95 -23.67 -33.86
CA THR A 385 8.86 -24.19 -33.01
C THR A 385 9.34 -24.95 -31.78
N LEU A 386 10.62 -25.35 -31.72
CA LEU A 386 11.17 -26.20 -30.65
C LEU A 386 11.01 -25.57 -29.26
N GLN A 387 10.72 -26.40 -28.25
CA GLN A 387 10.53 -25.93 -26.88
C GLN A 387 11.88 -25.65 -26.19
N VAL A 388 11.93 -24.58 -25.36
CA VAL A 388 13.16 -24.09 -24.71
C VAL A 388 13.90 -25.18 -23.93
N LYS A 389 13.18 -26.11 -23.28
CA LYS A 389 13.75 -27.24 -22.55
C LYS A 389 14.55 -28.23 -23.42
N SER A 390 14.42 -28.16 -24.74
CA SER A 390 15.01 -29.09 -25.72
C SER A 390 16.07 -28.42 -26.61
N PHE A 391 16.48 -27.18 -26.33
CA PHE A 391 17.49 -26.47 -27.14
C PHE A 391 18.91 -27.07 -27.10
N GLY A 392 19.18 -28.06 -26.22
CA GLY A 392 20.53 -28.58 -25.94
C GLY A 392 21.47 -27.54 -25.32
N SER A 393 20.96 -26.37 -24.91
CA SER A 393 21.73 -25.27 -24.35
C SER A 393 20.79 -24.30 -23.63
N LYS A 394 21.35 -23.44 -22.77
CA LYS A 394 20.60 -22.40 -22.05
C LYS A 394 21.28 -21.06 -22.25
N CYS A 395 20.53 -20.05 -22.71
CA CYS A 395 21.00 -18.66 -22.67
C CYS A 395 20.78 -18.07 -21.27
N SER A 396 21.79 -17.36 -20.77
CA SER A 396 21.77 -16.62 -19.51
C SER A 396 22.47 -15.28 -19.70
N LEU A 397 21.67 -14.22 -19.84
CA LEU A 397 22.14 -12.83 -19.94
C LEU A 397 22.77 -12.40 -18.61
N SER A 398 23.91 -11.70 -18.65
CA SER A 398 24.59 -11.24 -17.44
C SER A 398 23.93 -10.00 -16.82
N ASP A 399 24.12 -9.80 -15.52
CA ASP A 399 23.71 -8.56 -14.84
C ASP A 399 24.41 -7.32 -15.43
N LYS A 400 25.62 -7.49 -16.00
CA LYS A 400 26.35 -6.43 -16.71
C LYS A 400 25.66 -6.05 -18.01
N PHE A 401 25.19 -7.02 -18.80
CA PHE A 401 24.39 -6.78 -20.01
C PHE A 401 23.06 -6.09 -19.66
N ILE A 402 22.33 -6.61 -18.66
CA ILE A 402 21.06 -6.03 -18.20
C ILE A 402 21.26 -4.59 -17.68
N ALA A 403 22.30 -4.32 -16.90
CA ALA A 403 22.62 -2.97 -16.42
C ALA A 403 23.02 -2.02 -17.57
N ASN A 404 23.78 -2.49 -18.56
CA ASN A 404 24.14 -1.71 -19.75
C ASN A 404 22.91 -1.37 -20.60
N LEU A 405 22.01 -2.35 -20.82
CA LEU A 405 20.74 -2.18 -21.52
C LEU A 405 19.84 -1.16 -20.81
N ILE A 406 19.72 -1.25 -19.48
CA ILE A 406 18.93 -0.31 -18.66
C ILE A 406 19.51 1.11 -18.63
N LYS A 407 20.83 1.29 -18.82
CA LYS A 407 21.48 2.62 -18.73
C LYS A 407 21.68 3.31 -20.09
N ASN A 408 22.02 2.55 -21.13
CA ASN A 408 22.61 3.10 -22.36
C ASN A 408 21.80 2.80 -23.64
N CYS A 409 20.74 1.98 -23.57
CA CYS A 409 19.95 1.55 -24.73
C CYS A 409 18.68 2.40 -24.98
N GLY A 410 18.35 3.37 -24.12
CA GLY A 410 17.18 4.27 -24.27
C GLY A 410 15.78 3.63 -24.07
N ILE A 411 15.68 2.30 -24.06
CA ILE A 411 14.40 1.58 -23.94
C ILE A 411 13.66 1.93 -22.65
N MET A 412 14.36 2.12 -21.52
CA MET A 412 13.74 2.47 -20.24
C MET A 412 13.12 3.87 -20.28
N GLU A 413 13.83 4.83 -20.88
CA GLU A 413 13.43 6.22 -21.04
C GLU A 413 12.18 6.32 -21.92
N ALA A 414 12.20 5.69 -23.09
CA ALA A 414 11.07 5.65 -24.02
C ALA A 414 9.83 5.00 -23.39
N VAL A 415 9.98 3.87 -22.69
CA VAL A 415 8.88 3.20 -21.98
C VAL A 415 8.32 4.06 -20.84
N LEU A 416 9.17 4.78 -20.09
CA LEU A 416 8.73 5.72 -19.05
C LEU A 416 8.03 6.95 -19.63
N GLN A 417 8.50 7.48 -20.75
CA GLN A 417 7.89 8.58 -21.50
C GLN A 417 6.51 8.19 -22.03
N TRP A 418 6.40 7.00 -22.65
CA TRP A 418 5.12 6.44 -23.08
C TRP A 418 4.15 6.21 -21.92
N ALA A 419 4.63 5.67 -20.78
CA ALA A 419 3.82 5.47 -19.59
C ALA A 419 3.26 6.79 -19.03
N ARG A 420 4.10 7.83 -18.96
CA ARG A 420 3.70 9.20 -18.56
C ARG A 420 2.70 9.80 -19.54
N PHE A 421 2.95 9.70 -20.84
CA PHE A 421 2.05 10.19 -21.89
C PHE A 421 0.69 9.51 -21.82
N LYS A 422 0.65 8.19 -21.62
CA LYS A 422 -0.58 7.40 -21.52
C LYS A 422 -1.39 7.76 -20.27
N ALA A 423 -0.74 7.89 -19.12
CA ALA A 423 -1.36 8.40 -17.89
C ALA A 423 -1.97 9.79 -18.12
N GLN A 424 -1.18 10.72 -18.67
CA GLN A 424 -1.66 12.07 -18.93
C GLN A 424 -2.82 12.09 -19.95
N SER A 425 -2.81 11.21 -20.96
CA SER A 425 -3.91 11.04 -21.90
C SER A 425 -5.19 10.56 -21.21
N GLN A 426 -5.10 9.70 -20.18
CA GLN A 426 -6.25 9.26 -19.41
C GLN A 426 -6.82 10.37 -18.52
N LEU A 427 -5.99 11.15 -17.81
CA LEU A 427 -6.45 12.34 -17.08
C LEU A 427 -7.08 13.39 -18.01
N ASN A 428 -6.46 13.65 -19.16
CA ASN A 428 -6.99 14.61 -20.14
C ASN A 428 -8.36 14.20 -20.73
N LYS A 429 -8.76 12.92 -20.65
CA LYS A 429 -10.13 12.47 -21.01
C LYS A 429 -11.16 12.72 -19.91
N VAL A 430 -10.73 12.91 -18.66
CA VAL A 430 -11.60 13.17 -17.49
C VAL A 430 -11.63 14.64 -17.10
N GLY A 431 -10.66 15.44 -17.57
CA GLY A 431 -10.60 16.89 -17.41
C GLY A 431 -11.87 17.62 -17.85
N GLY A 432 -12.15 18.75 -17.19
CA GLY A 432 -13.31 19.59 -17.45
C GLY A 432 -13.23 20.31 -18.80
N LYS A 433 -14.39 20.81 -19.25
CA LYS A 433 -14.51 21.71 -20.41
C LYS A 433 -15.55 22.78 -20.09
N LYS A 434 -15.38 23.98 -20.64
CA LYS A 434 -16.41 25.02 -20.56
C LYS A 434 -17.66 24.59 -21.35
N GLN A 435 -18.78 24.49 -20.66
CA GLN A 435 -20.10 24.12 -21.17
C GLN A 435 -21.16 24.87 -20.34
N ASN A 436 -22.30 25.25 -20.91
CA ASN A 436 -23.28 26.06 -20.18
C ASN A 436 -24.06 25.29 -19.11
N LYS A 437 -24.29 23.98 -19.28
CA LYS A 437 -24.98 23.14 -18.28
C LYS A 437 -24.29 21.79 -18.14
N LEU A 438 -24.14 21.33 -16.90
CA LEU A 438 -23.58 20.02 -16.57
C LEU A 438 -24.69 18.99 -16.35
N LYS A 439 -24.34 17.71 -16.49
CA LYS A 439 -25.23 16.56 -16.21
C LYS A 439 -24.50 15.56 -15.33
N GLY A 440 -25.24 14.85 -14.47
CA GLY A 440 -24.68 13.78 -13.62
C GLY A 440 -23.95 14.25 -12.35
N ILE A 441 -24.18 15.48 -11.87
CA ILE A 441 -23.69 15.97 -10.57
C ILE A 441 -24.88 16.47 -9.73
N PRO A 442 -25.66 15.57 -9.08
CA PRO A 442 -26.96 15.94 -8.50
C PRO A 442 -26.92 16.88 -7.27
N LYS A 443 -25.75 17.02 -6.62
CA LYS A 443 -25.59 17.89 -5.43
C LYS A 443 -25.20 19.35 -5.76
N LEU A 444 -24.91 19.65 -7.03
CA LEU A 444 -24.52 20.99 -7.48
C LEU A 444 -25.76 21.91 -7.59
N GLU A 445 -25.77 23.01 -6.84
CA GLU A 445 -26.58 24.18 -7.20
C GLU A 445 -25.74 25.00 -8.18
N ASP A 446 -26.11 24.99 -9.46
CA ASP A 446 -25.31 25.63 -10.52
C ASP A 446 -25.75 27.09 -10.72
N ALA A 447 -24.80 28.01 -10.80
CA ALA A 447 -25.11 29.42 -11.06
C ALA A 447 -25.67 29.59 -12.48
N ASN A 448 -26.67 30.45 -12.68
CA ASN A 448 -27.34 30.58 -13.99
C ASN A 448 -26.37 31.01 -15.12
N ASP A 449 -25.34 31.80 -14.78
CA ASP A 449 -24.30 32.24 -15.72
C ASP A 449 -23.10 31.29 -15.86
N ALA A 450 -23.04 30.18 -15.11
CA ALA A 450 -21.88 29.29 -15.09
C ALA A 450 -21.57 28.71 -16.48
N GLY A 451 -20.34 28.88 -16.96
CA GLY A 451 -19.94 28.47 -18.30
C GLY A 451 -20.38 29.38 -19.44
N THR A 452 -21.10 30.48 -19.20
CA THR A 452 -21.49 31.46 -20.23
C THR A 452 -20.38 32.49 -20.50
N GLN A 453 -20.69 33.55 -21.29
CA GLN A 453 -19.86 34.77 -21.38
C GLN A 453 -19.54 35.35 -20.00
N ARG A 454 -20.50 35.37 -19.06
CA ARG A 454 -20.36 35.95 -17.71
C ARG A 454 -19.66 35.04 -16.68
N SER A 455 -19.03 33.94 -17.11
CA SER A 455 -18.34 32.98 -16.22
C SER A 455 -17.33 33.64 -15.26
N LEU A 456 -16.65 34.72 -15.68
CA LEU A 456 -15.63 35.41 -14.88
C LEU A 456 -16.23 36.14 -13.65
N ASP A 457 -17.51 36.53 -13.72
CA ASP A 457 -18.24 37.10 -12.59
C ASP A 457 -18.63 36.02 -11.58
N CYS A 458 -18.77 34.77 -12.02
CA CYS A 458 -19.33 33.67 -11.25
C CYS A 458 -18.36 33.13 -10.21
N THR A 459 -18.86 32.86 -9.01
CA THR A 459 -18.14 32.27 -7.87
C THR A 459 -18.76 30.92 -7.50
N LEU A 460 -17.96 29.86 -7.44
CA LEU A 460 -18.38 28.57 -6.90
C LEU A 460 -18.05 28.53 -5.40
N ILE A 461 -19.04 28.30 -4.55
CA ILE A 461 -18.86 28.06 -3.12
C ILE A 461 -18.72 26.55 -2.89
N LEU A 462 -17.56 26.12 -2.37
CA LEU A 462 -17.36 24.76 -1.86
C LEU A 462 -17.69 24.74 -0.37
N THR A 463 -18.64 23.90 0.02
CA THR A 463 -19.16 23.82 1.39
C THR A 463 -18.76 22.52 2.08
N GLU A 464 -18.54 22.58 3.39
CA GLU A 464 -18.29 21.41 4.22
C GLU A 464 -19.60 20.67 4.54
N GLY A 465 -19.81 19.53 3.85
CA GLY A 465 -21.01 18.74 4.01
C GLY A 465 -22.30 19.42 3.51
N ASP A 466 -23.43 18.76 3.75
CA ASP A 466 -24.74 19.29 3.35
C ASP A 466 -25.28 20.36 4.33
N SER A 467 -24.74 20.43 5.56
CA SER A 467 -25.11 21.45 6.55
C SER A 467 -24.67 22.85 6.11
N ALA A 468 -23.38 23.03 5.79
CA ALA A 468 -22.88 24.29 5.26
C ALA A 468 -23.51 24.65 3.91
N LYS A 469 -23.85 23.65 3.06
CA LYS A 469 -24.65 23.88 1.85
C LYS A 469 -25.98 24.56 2.16
N SER A 470 -26.74 24.11 3.16
CA SER A 470 -28.02 24.72 3.52
C SER A 470 -27.89 26.18 3.95
N LEU A 471 -26.79 26.55 4.62
CA LEU A 471 -26.47 27.95 4.93
C LEU A 471 -26.17 28.75 3.65
N ALA A 472 -25.27 28.25 2.80
CA ALA A 472 -24.92 28.90 1.54
C ALA A 472 -26.13 29.10 0.61
N VAL A 473 -27.01 28.10 0.49
CA VAL A 473 -28.25 28.16 -0.29
C VAL A 473 -29.26 29.14 0.31
N SER A 474 -29.25 29.35 1.63
CA SER A 474 -30.02 30.44 2.28
C SER A 474 -29.45 31.81 1.89
N GLY A 475 -28.11 31.93 1.84
CA GLY A 475 -27.38 33.13 1.39
C GLY A 475 -27.59 33.47 -0.09
N LEU A 476 -27.78 32.47 -0.97
CA LEU A 476 -28.15 32.68 -2.39
C LEU A 476 -29.48 33.46 -2.55
N GLY A 477 -30.34 33.47 -1.52
CA GLY A 477 -31.55 34.29 -1.48
C GLY A 477 -31.28 35.80 -1.34
N VAL A 478 -30.05 36.21 -1.03
CA VAL A 478 -29.60 37.61 -0.94
C VAL A 478 -28.70 37.97 -2.12
N VAL A 479 -27.66 37.17 -2.38
CA VAL A 479 -26.66 37.47 -3.44
C VAL A 479 -27.07 37.05 -4.85
N GLY A 480 -28.17 36.30 -4.99
CA GLY A 480 -28.73 35.86 -6.26
C GLY A 480 -28.06 34.60 -6.85
N ARG A 481 -28.87 33.81 -7.58
CA ARG A 481 -28.43 32.55 -8.23
C ARG A 481 -27.68 32.75 -9.55
N ASP A 482 -27.61 33.97 -10.07
CA ASP A 482 -26.97 34.21 -11.37
C ASP A 482 -25.45 34.04 -11.30
N LYS A 483 -24.83 34.58 -10.25
CA LYS A 483 -23.37 34.64 -10.07
C LYS A 483 -22.81 33.68 -9.03
N TYR A 484 -23.64 32.97 -8.28
CA TYR A 484 -23.20 32.10 -7.18
C TYR A 484 -23.78 30.70 -7.31
N GLY A 485 -22.88 29.71 -7.30
CA GLY A 485 -23.21 28.27 -7.27
C GLY A 485 -22.64 27.62 -6.00
N VAL A 486 -23.19 26.48 -5.60
CA VAL A 486 -22.81 25.78 -4.36
C VAL A 486 -22.62 24.28 -4.60
N PHE A 487 -21.50 23.73 -4.14
CA PHE A 487 -21.25 22.29 -4.18
C PHE A 487 -20.68 21.78 -2.83
N PRO A 488 -21.32 20.77 -2.19
CA PRO A 488 -20.87 20.24 -0.91
C PRO A 488 -19.81 19.15 -1.11
N LEU A 489 -18.74 19.24 -0.31
CA LEU A 489 -17.78 18.17 -0.12
C LEU A 489 -18.37 17.08 0.79
N ARG A 490 -17.89 15.84 0.64
CA ARG A 490 -18.30 14.67 1.44
C ARG A 490 -17.46 14.49 2.71
N GLY A 491 -16.40 15.28 2.86
CA GLY A 491 -15.44 15.21 3.96
C GLY A 491 -14.06 15.69 3.51
N LYS A 492 -13.01 15.20 4.18
CA LYS A 492 -11.60 15.54 3.87
C LYS A 492 -11.21 15.09 2.47
N LEU A 493 -10.82 16.06 1.63
CA LEU A 493 -10.41 15.84 0.24
C LEU A 493 -9.14 14.98 0.16
N LEU A 494 -9.04 14.14 -0.89
CA LEU A 494 -7.84 13.32 -1.14
C LEU A 494 -6.61 14.20 -1.47
N ASN A 495 -5.53 14.06 -0.69
CA ASN A 495 -4.24 14.70 -0.99
C ASN A 495 -3.64 14.14 -2.30
N VAL A 496 -3.82 14.89 -3.39
CA VAL A 496 -3.43 14.49 -4.74
C VAL A 496 -1.94 14.34 -4.98
N ARG A 497 -1.07 15.01 -4.21
CA ARG A 497 0.41 14.90 -4.37
C ARG A 497 0.92 13.49 -4.11
N GLU A 498 0.20 12.77 -3.26
CA GLU A 498 0.61 11.49 -2.68
C GLU A 498 -0.34 10.34 -3.06
N ALA A 499 -1.29 10.62 -3.96
CA ALA A 499 -2.27 9.67 -4.49
C ALA A 499 -1.78 9.04 -5.79
N SER A 500 -2.01 7.74 -5.97
CA SER A 500 -1.74 7.09 -7.24
C SER A 500 -2.69 7.58 -8.34
N HIS A 501 -2.24 7.48 -9.59
CA HIS A 501 -3.03 7.85 -10.77
C HIS A 501 -4.43 7.20 -10.80
N LYS A 502 -4.51 5.95 -10.32
CA LYS A 502 -5.77 5.21 -10.17
C LYS A 502 -6.71 5.88 -9.15
N GLN A 503 -6.21 6.21 -7.96
CA GLN A 503 -7.00 6.85 -6.90
C GLN A 503 -7.54 8.22 -7.32
N ILE A 504 -6.77 9.02 -8.08
CA ILE A 504 -7.23 10.31 -8.61
C ILE A 504 -8.37 10.10 -9.63
N LEU A 505 -8.22 9.14 -10.56
CA LEU A 505 -9.24 8.83 -11.56
C LEU A 505 -10.52 8.24 -10.96
N GLU A 506 -10.42 7.47 -9.87
CA GLU A 506 -11.57 6.85 -9.19
C GLU A 506 -12.24 7.79 -8.16
N ASN A 507 -11.58 8.86 -7.73
CA ASN A 507 -12.17 9.83 -6.81
C ASN A 507 -13.26 10.67 -7.50
N ALA A 508 -14.52 10.35 -7.21
CA ALA A 508 -15.68 11.02 -7.79
C ALA A 508 -15.83 12.51 -7.43
N GLU A 509 -15.23 12.95 -6.32
CA GLU A 509 -15.34 14.31 -5.78
C GLU A 509 -14.37 15.28 -6.47
N ILE A 510 -13.09 14.92 -6.57
CA ILE A 510 -12.10 15.62 -7.41
C ILE A 510 -12.61 15.72 -8.85
N ASN A 511 -13.12 14.62 -9.40
CA ASN A 511 -13.70 14.59 -10.74
C ASN A 511 -14.98 15.45 -10.88
N ALA A 512 -15.71 15.69 -9.80
CA ALA A 512 -16.83 16.64 -9.80
C ALA A 512 -16.32 18.08 -9.82
N ILE A 513 -15.44 18.47 -8.87
CA ILE A 513 -14.86 19.83 -8.76
C ILE A 513 -14.25 20.26 -10.11
N ILE A 514 -13.47 19.39 -10.74
CA ILE A 514 -12.83 19.63 -12.05
C ILE A 514 -13.87 19.91 -13.15
N LYS A 515 -14.97 19.17 -13.18
CA LYS A 515 -16.06 19.37 -14.16
C LYS A 515 -16.89 20.62 -13.87
N ILE A 516 -17.16 20.92 -12.60
CA ILE A 516 -17.91 22.10 -12.16
C ILE A 516 -17.19 23.37 -12.58
N LEU A 517 -15.89 23.45 -12.30
CA LEU A 517 -15.02 24.58 -12.63
C LEU A 517 -14.56 24.61 -14.09
N GLY A 518 -14.61 23.49 -14.81
CA GLY A 518 -14.12 23.39 -16.19
C GLY A 518 -12.58 23.32 -16.30
N LEU A 519 -11.91 22.87 -15.23
CA LEU A 519 -10.46 22.82 -15.12
C LEU A 519 -9.85 21.79 -16.09
N GLN A 520 -8.81 22.20 -16.82
CA GLN A 520 -8.17 21.39 -17.86
C GLN A 520 -6.77 20.95 -17.46
N TYR A 521 -6.53 19.64 -17.36
CA TYR A 521 -5.19 19.09 -17.20
C TYR A 521 -4.27 19.49 -18.37
N LYS A 522 -3.00 19.78 -18.06
CA LYS A 522 -2.00 20.46 -18.92
C LYS A 522 -2.23 21.96 -19.19
N LYS A 523 -3.43 22.52 -19.04
CA LYS A 523 -3.60 23.96 -19.25
C LYS A 523 -2.94 24.72 -18.10
N LYS A 524 -2.03 25.64 -18.43
CA LYS A 524 -1.62 26.70 -17.51
C LYS A 524 -2.68 27.81 -17.49
N TYR A 525 -2.87 28.41 -16.32
CA TYR A 525 -3.76 29.55 -16.14
C TYR A 525 -2.89 30.71 -15.65
N GLU A 526 -2.41 31.54 -16.57
CA GLU A 526 -1.43 32.61 -16.30
C GLU A 526 -2.04 34.00 -16.54
N SER A 527 -3.18 34.09 -17.24
CA SER A 527 -3.87 35.33 -17.61
C SER A 527 -5.36 35.36 -17.22
N VAL A 528 -5.98 36.54 -17.27
CA VAL A 528 -7.45 36.68 -17.12
C VAL A 528 -8.19 36.03 -18.29
N ASP A 529 -7.60 36.00 -19.49
CA ASP A 529 -8.17 35.27 -20.63
C ASP A 529 -8.17 33.75 -20.42
N ASP A 530 -7.23 33.21 -19.63
CA ASP A 530 -7.29 31.81 -19.22
C ASP A 530 -8.46 31.54 -18.29
N LEU A 531 -8.78 32.46 -17.36
CA LEU A 531 -9.95 32.35 -16.49
C LEU A 531 -11.26 32.38 -17.30
N LYS A 532 -11.31 33.08 -18.45
CA LYS A 532 -12.47 33.02 -19.37
C LYS A 532 -12.73 31.60 -19.91
N THR A 533 -11.75 30.70 -19.87
CA THR A 533 -11.91 29.27 -20.26
C THR A 533 -12.43 28.37 -19.14
N LEU A 534 -12.60 28.89 -17.92
CA LEU A 534 -13.29 28.23 -16.82
C LEU A 534 -14.81 28.46 -16.87
N ARG A 535 -15.53 27.71 -16.05
CA ARG A 535 -16.98 27.86 -15.80
C ARG A 535 -17.30 28.93 -14.76
N TYR A 536 -16.39 29.12 -13.81
CA TYR A 536 -16.45 30.06 -12.69
C TYR A 536 -15.11 30.80 -12.63
N GLY A 537 -15.16 32.13 -12.43
CA GLY A 537 -13.98 32.99 -12.32
C GLY A 537 -13.37 32.98 -10.92
N ARG A 538 -14.12 32.53 -9.90
CA ARG A 538 -13.66 32.40 -8.51
C ARG A 538 -14.13 31.10 -7.87
N LEU A 539 -13.36 30.66 -6.89
CA LEU A 539 -13.62 29.52 -6.01
C LEU A 539 -13.58 30.03 -4.57
N MET A 540 -14.71 29.97 -3.87
CA MET A 540 -14.87 30.37 -2.48
C MET A 540 -14.91 29.13 -1.59
N ILE A 541 -14.02 29.04 -0.61
CA ILE A 541 -14.03 27.97 0.39
C ILE A 541 -14.91 28.40 1.57
N MET A 542 -15.83 27.54 1.98
CA MET A 542 -16.77 27.77 3.09
C MET A 542 -16.85 26.52 3.96
N THR A 543 -15.85 26.34 4.81
CA THR A 543 -15.77 25.28 5.83
C THR A 543 -16.35 25.76 7.14
N ASP A 544 -16.58 24.83 8.06
CA ASP A 544 -16.78 25.21 9.46
C ASP A 544 -15.50 25.92 9.97
N GLN A 545 -15.65 26.83 10.95
CA GLN A 545 -14.53 27.62 11.50
C GLN A 545 -13.86 26.88 12.66
N ASP A 546 -13.60 25.59 12.42
CA ASP A 546 -12.77 24.73 13.23
C ASP A 546 -11.50 24.33 12.47
N GLN A 547 -10.62 23.60 13.16
CA GLN A 547 -9.33 23.18 12.63
C GLN A 547 -9.43 22.07 11.57
N ASP A 548 -10.44 21.20 11.59
CA ASP A 548 -10.65 20.22 10.53
C ASP A 548 -11.14 20.91 9.23
N GLY A 549 -11.92 21.98 9.37
CA GLY A 549 -12.21 22.96 8.31
C GLY A 549 -10.92 23.58 7.74
N SER A 550 -10.02 24.09 8.59
CA SER A 550 -8.69 24.59 8.17
C SER A 550 -7.89 23.56 7.36
N HIS A 551 -7.97 22.28 7.71
CA HIS A 551 -7.35 21.21 6.92
C HIS A 551 -8.01 21.04 5.54
N ILE A 552 -9.33 21.17 5.42
CA ILE A 552 -10.04 21.16 4.14
C ILE A 552 -9.65 22.37 3.28
N LYS A 553 -9.53 23.58 3.87
CA LYS A 553 -8.97 24.77 3.18
C LYS A 553 -7.58 24.44 2.61
N GLY A 554 -6.69 23.88 3.43
CA GLY A 554 -5.34 23.50 3.04
C GLY A 554 -5.28 22.40 1.95
N LEU A 555 -6.14 21.38 2.03
CA LEU A 555 -6.23 20.31 1.04
C LEU A 555 -6.72 20.83 -0.33
N LEU A 556 -7.65 21.79 -0.34
CA LEU A 556 -8.11 22.48 -1.56
C LEU A 556 -7.00 23.35 -2.17
N ILE A 557 -6.30 24.14 -1.35
CA ILE A 557 -5.12 24.94 -1.77
C ILE A 557 -4.07 24.02 -2.38
N ASN A 558 -3.74 22.91 -1.71
CA ASN A 558 -2.81 21.89 -2.20
C ASN A 558 -3.27 21.23 -3.52
N PHE A 559 -4.56 20.92 -3.65
CA PHE A 559 -5.14 20.35 -4.86
C PHE A 559 -4.98 21.27 -6.07
N ILE A 560 -5.24 22.56 -5.92
CA ILE A 560 -5.02 23.56 -6.98
C ILE A 560 -3.51 23.76 -7.21
N HIS A 561 -2.71 23.94 -6.16
CA HIS A 561 -1.26 24.13 -6.25
C HIS A 561 -0.57 22.97 -7.01
N HIS A 562 -0.94 21.71 -6.74
CA HIS A 562 -0.30 20.57 -7.40
C HIS A 562 -0.60 20.47 -8.91
N ASN A 563 -1.84 20.77 -9.31
CA ASN A 563 -2.30 20.56 -10.69
C ASN A 563 -2.21 21.82 -11.57
N TRP A 564 -2.42 23.00 -10.97
CA TRP A 564 -2.49 24.30 -11.63
C TRP A 564 -1.81 25.40 -10.77
N PRO A 565 -0.50 25.29 -10.47
CA PRO A 565 0.21 26.22 -9.56
C PRO A 565 0.07 27.69 -9.93
N THR A 566 -0.01 28.01 -11.23
CA THR A 566 -0.16 29.39 -11.71
C THR A 566 -1.52 30.01 -11.36
N LEU A 567 -2.57 29.18 -11.17
CA LEU A 567 -3.93 29.64 -10.85
C LEU A 567 -4.00 30.29 -9.46
N LEU A 568 -3.14 29.88 -8.51
CA LEU A 568 -3.04 30.51 -7.19
C LEU A 568 -2.42 31.91 -7.21
N LYS A 569 -1.77 32.30 -8.33
CA LYS A 569 -1.18 33.63 -8.54
C LYS A 569 -2.20 34.64 -9.09
N LEU A 570 -3.38 34.16 -9.47
CA LEU A 570 -4.54 34.95 -9.88
C LEU A 570 -5.52 35.10 -8.70
N PRO A 571 -6.40 36.12 -8.68
CA PRO A 571 -7.42 36.31 -7.64
C PRO A 571 -8.61 35.34 -7.83
N PHE A 572 -8.29 34.04 -7.89
CA PHE A 572 -9.22 32.94 -8.11
C PHE A 572 -9.75 32.37 -6.79
N LEU A 573 -8.93 32.29 -5.75
CA LEU A 573 -9.31 31.67 -4.48
C LEU A 573 -9.74 32.72 -3.44
N GLU A 574 -10.96 32.56 -2.94
CA GLU A 574 -11.56 33.35 -1.87
C GLU A 574 -12.01 32.41 -0.73
N GLU A 575 -12.30 32.97 0.44
CA GLU A 575 -12.78 32.26 1.62
C GLU A 575 -13.98 32.97 2.22
N PHE A 576 -14.85 32.23 2.91
CA PHE A 576 -15.98 32.75 3.67
C PHE A 576 -15.82 32.42 5.15
N ILE A 577 -15.50 33.42 5.96
CA ILE A 577 -15.39 33.32 7.43
C ILE A 577 -16.71 33.68 8.10
N THR A 578 -16.94 33.18 9.32
CA THR A 578 -18.07 33.53 10.19
C THR A 578 -17.59 33.85 11.61
N PRO A 579 -18.38 34.54 12.45
CA PRO A 579 -18.07 34.69 13.87
C PRO A 579 -17.87 33.32 14.56
N ILE A 580 -16.91 33.24 15.47
CA ILE A 580 -16.62 32.06 16.31
C ILE A 580 -17.33 32.20 17.66
N VAL A 581 -17.45 33.43 18.19
CA VAL A 581 -18.14 33.72 19.45
C VAL A 581 -19.10 34.90 19.25
N LYS A 582 -20.26 34.86 19.90
CA LYS A 582 -21.09 36.05 20.11
C LYS A 582 -21.36 36.27 21.60
N ALA A 583 -21.34 37.54 22.01
CA ALA A 583 -21.78 37.99 23.33
C ALA A 583 -23.03 38.85 23.18
N THR A 584 -24.13 38.47 23.82
CA THR A 584 -25.43 39.15 23.71
C THR A 584 -25.92 39.67 25.05
N LYS A 585 -26.29 40.96 25.13
CA LYS A 585 -26.89 41.58 26.32
C LYS A 585 -28.01 42.54 25.91
N ALA A 586 -29.25 42.14 26.21
CA ALA A 586 -30.49 42.83 25.82
C ALA A 586 -30.62 43.12 24.30
N LYS A 587 -30.10 44.25 23.83
CA LYS A 587 -30.06 44.66 22.41
C LYS A 587 -28.66 44.80 21.83
N GLU A 588 -27.62 44.67 22.66
CA GLU A 588 -26.22 44.64 22.21
C GLU A 588 -25.85 43.21 21.81
N GLU A 589 -25.35 43.03 20.59
CA GLU A 589 -24.84 41.76 20.06
C GLU A 589 -23.45 42.00 19.48
N LEU A 590 -22.43 41.50 20.17
CA LEU A 590 -21.03 41.57 19.75
C LEU A 590 -20.63 40.25 19.11
N SER A 591 -19.93 40.29 17.98
CA SER A 591 -19.51 39.11 17.20
C SER A 591 -18.00 39.12 16.99
N PHE A 592 -17.33 38.08 17.49
CA PHE A 592 -15.88 37.92 17.50
C PHE A 592 -15.47 36.82 16.50
N TYR A 593 -14.38 37.04 15.78
CA TYR A 593 -13.91 36.20 14.68
C TYR A 593 -12.61 35.44 15.02
N SER A 594 -12.03 35.69 16.20
CA SER A 594 -11.00 34.84 16.81
C SER A 594 -11.26 34.68 18.30
N LEU A 595 -10.74 33.62 18.93
CA LEU A 595 -10.83 33.46 20.39
C LEU A 595 -10.02 34.53 21.14
N PRO A 596 -8.81 34.97 20.69
CA PRO A 596 -8.12 36.11 21.29
C PRO A 596 -8.91 37.42 21.28
N GLU A 597 -9.66 37.73 20.20
CA GLU A 597 -10.52 38.94 20.13
C GLU A 597 -11.63 38.91 21.20
N PHE A 598 -12.11 37.71 21.56
CA PHE A 598 -13.10 37.50 22.61
C PHE A 598 -12.49 37.53 24.02
N GLU A 599 -11.36 36.85 24.24
CA GLU A 599 -10.70 36.83 25.55
C GLU A 599 -10.10 38.19 25.93
N GLU A 600 -9.58 38.98 24.98
CA GLU A 600 -9.17 40.37 25.22
C GLU A 600 -10.37 41.22 25.70
N TRP A 601 -11.52 41.14 25.00
CA TRP A 601 -12.75 41.83 25.37
C TRP A 601 -13.27 41.41 26.77
N LYS A 602 -13.16 40.12 27.09
CA LYS A 602 -13.59 39.53 28.37
C LYS A 602 -12.67 39.95 29.52
N SER A 603 -11.35 39.93 29.32
CA SER A 603 -10.37 40.41 30.28
C SER A 603 -10.44 41.92 30.53
N ALA A 604 -10.81 42.71 29.51
CA ALA A 604 -10.94 44.16 29.62
C ALA A 604 -12.29 44.65 30.18
N LYS A 605 -13.19 43.75 30.62
CA LYS A 605 -14.57 44.12 30.96
C LYS A 605 -15.14 43.32 32.13
N ASP A 606 -15.03 43.86 33.35
CA ASP A 606 -15.46 43.24 34.62
C ASP A 606 -16.86 42.60 34.57
N ASN A 607 -17.81 43.22 33.86
CA ASN A 607 -19.19 42.73 33.75
C ASN A 607 -19.44 41.74 32.59
N TRP A 608 -18.40 41.13 32.00
CA TRP A 608 -18.53 40.14 30.92
C TRP A 608 -19.50 38.99 31.26
N HIS A 609 -19.51 38.57 32.53
CA HIS A 609 -20.37 37.51 33.06
C HIS A 609 -21.89 37.82 32.95
N THR A 610 -22.25 39.09 32.72
CA THR A 610 -23.65 39.51 32.47
C THR A 610 -24.07 39.45 30.99
N TYR A 611 -23.19 39.01 30.09
CA TYR A 611 -23.50 38.75 28.69
C TYR A 611 -23.78 37.26 28.48
N LYS A 612 -24.82 36.93 27.70
CA LYS A 612 -25.01 35.57 27.21
C LYS A 612 -23.99 35.30 26.11
N ILE A 613 -22.99 34.49 26.42
CA ILE A 613 -22.01 34.01 25.45
C ILE A 613 -22.59 32.81 24.68
N LYS A 614 -22.39 32.77 23.36
CA LYS A 614 -22.66 31.61 22.51
C LYS A 614 -21.51 31.42 21.53
N TYR A 615 -20.94 30.22 21.53
CA TYR A 615 -19.92 29.78 20.58
C TYR A 615 -20.58 29.21 19.31
N TYR A 616 -19.93 29.41 18.16
CA TYR A 616 -20.41 29.06 16.82
C TYR A 616 -19.40 28.14 16.13
N LYS A 617 -19.28 26.92 16.65
CA LYS A 617 -18.25 25.95 16.25
C LYS A 617 -18.47 25.37 14.83
N GLY A 618 -19.70 25.37 14.31
CA GLY A 618 -20.01 24.97 12.93
C GLY A 618 -21.02 25.88 12.24
N LEU A 619 -21.00 25.92 10.91
CA LEU A 619 -21.91 26.74 10.09
C LEU A 619 -23.38 26.29 10.26
N GLY A 620 -23.61 25.01 10.55
CA GLY A 620 -24.94 24.48 10.87
C GLY A 620 -25.58 25.06 12.13
N THR A 621 -24.81 25.73 13.01
CA THR A 621 -25.30 26.35 14.26
C THR A 621 -25.83 27.78 14.06
N SER A 622 -25.68 28.34 12.85
CA SER A 622 -26.19 29.67 12.46
C SER A 622 -27.57 29.56 11.81
N THR A 623 -28.47 30.47 12.17
CA THR A 623 -29.84 30.50 11.64
C THR A 623 -29.91 31.02 10.19
N SER A 624 -31.00 30.71 9.48
CA SER A 624 -31.28 31.28 8.14
C SER A 624 -31.53 32.80 8.13
N LYS A 625 -31.57 33.47 9.31
CA LYS A 625 -31.54 34.93 9.44
C LYS A 625 -30.09 35.41 9.39
N GLU A 626 -29.24 34.89 10.27
CA GLU A 626 -27.80 35.18 10.32
C GLU A 626 -27.12 34.87 8.98
N ALA A 627 -27.49 33.76 8.33
CA ALA A 627 -27.05 33.43 6.97
C ALA A 627 -27.31 34.54 5.94
N LYS A 628 -28.45 35.24 6.04
CA LYS A 628 -28.78 36.36 5.14
C LYS A 628 -28.03 37.63 5.54
N GLU A 629 -27.77 37.82 6.83
CA GLU A 629 -26.99 38.94 7.35
C GLU A 629 -25.53 38.83 6.91
N TYR A 630 -24.89 37.66 7.07
CA TYR A 630 -23.53 37.39 6.59
C TYR A 630 -23.39 37.59 5.07
N PHE A 631 -24.38 37.12 4.29
CA PHE A 631 -24.42 37.30 2.83
C PHE A 631 -24.89 38.71 2.38
N SER A 632 -25.37 39.55 3.29
CA SER A 632 -25.58 40.97 3.02
C SER A 632 -24.28 41.77 3.22
N ASP A 633 -23.45 41.40 4.21
CA ASP A 633 -22.09 41.92 4.39
C ASP A 633 -21.02 40.94 3.86
N MET A 634 -21.04 40.71 2.55
CA MET A 634 -19.95 40.04 1.83
C MET A 634 -18.62 40.80 1.86
N ALA A 635 -18.53 41.97 2.53
CA ALA A 635 -17.31 42.77 2.68
C ALA A 635 -16.59 42.52 4.02
N ARG A 636 -17.28 42.05 5.07
CA ARG A 636 -16.66 41.46 6.26
C ARG A 636 -16.32 39.99 6.09
N HIS A 637 -17.24 39.19 5.57
CA HIS A 637 -17.16 37.73 5.63
C HIS A 637 -16.26 37.11 4.54
N ARG A 638 -15.96 37.84 3.45
CA ARG A 638 -15.08 37.34 2.38
C ARG A 638 -13.63 37.76 2.59
N ILE A 639 -12.75 36.77 2.72
CA ILE A 639 -11.30 36.93 2.67
C ILE A 639 -10.79 36.48 1.28
N LYS A 640 -9.68 37.07 0.80
CA LYS A 640 -9.06 36.66 -0.47
C LYS A 640 -7.65 36.12 -0.25
N PHE A 641 -7.30 35.04 -0.95
CA PHE A 641 -5.92 34.59 -1.00
C PHE A 641 -5.11 35.39 -2.02
N LYS A 642 -3.90 35.80 -1.63
CA LYS A 642 -2.95 36.53 -2.46
C LYS A 642 -1.60 35.82 -2.43
N TYR A 643 -1.10 35.41 -3.60
CA TYR A 643 0.26 34.91 -3.74
C TYR A 643 1.29 36.02 -3.44
N ALA A 644 2.20 35.77 -2.52
CA ALA A 644 3.24 36.69 -2.08
C ALA A 644 4.61 36.37 -2.71
N GLY A 645 4.91 35.10 -2.98
CA GLY A 645 6.18 34.69 -3.57
C GLY A 645 6.47 33.19 -3.46
N PRO A 646 7.65 32.72 -3.89
CA PRO A 646 8.02 31.29 -3.87
C PRO A 646 7.96 30.62 -2.49
N GLN A 647 7.95 31.40 -1.41
CA GLN A 647 7.76 30.88 -0.05
C GLN A 647 6.37 30.24 0.14
N ASP A 648 5.34 30.72 -0.57
CA ASP A 648 4.01 30.09 -0.59
C ASP A 648 4.09 28.68 -1.21
N ASP A 649 4.75 28.57 -2.36
CA ASP A 649 4.96 27.30 -3.07
C ASP A 649 5.77 26.31 -2.19
N ALA A 650 6.75 26.82 -1.42
CA ALA A 650 7.53 26.03 -0.46
C ALA A 650 6.69 25.57 0.74
N ASN A 651 5.98 26.48 1.41
CA ASN A 651 5.19 26.20 2.62
C ASN A 651 4.05 25.21 2.35
N ILE A 652 3.32 25.35 1.23
CA ILE A 652 2.29 24.38 0.83
C ILE A 652 2.92 23.01 0.50
N THR A 653 4.13 22.99 -0.07
CA THR A 653 4.83 21.72 -0.38
C THR A 653 5.30 21.00 0.88
N MET A 654 5.83 21.75 1.87
CA MET A 654 6.20 21.24 3.19
C MET A 654 4.99 20.64 3.91
N ALA A 655 3.86 21.35 3.93
CA ALA A 655 2.64 20.90 4.62
C ALA A 655 2.03 19.61 4.02
N PHE A 656 2.16 19.38 2.71
CA PHE A 656 1.40 18.31 2.03
C PHE A 656 2.21 17.19 1.35
N SER A 657 3.53 17.29 1.18
CA SER A 657 4.31 16.17 0.60
C SER A 657 4.90 15.23 1.65
N LYS A 658 4.98 13.93 1.36
CA LYS A 658 5.69 12.92 2.18
C LYS A 658 7.21 13.03 2.11
N LYS A 659 7.76 13.88 1.24
CA LYS A 659 9.21 14.15 1.19
C LYS A 659 9.67 15.10 2.29
N CYS A 660 8.77 15.96 2.78
CA CYS A 660 9.04 17.02 3.74
C CYS A 660 8.57 16.64 5.16
N ILE A 661 8.69 15.37 5.54
CA ILE A 661 8.24 14.90 6.86
C ILE A 661 9.09 15.51 7.98
N ASP A 662 10.41 15.54 7.80
CA ASP A 662 11.32 16.07 8.82
C ASP A 662 11.28 17.61 8.87
N ASP A 663 11.16 18.29 7.72
CA ASP A 663 10.86 19.73 7.65
C ASP A 663 9.59 20.07 8.47
N ARG A 664 8.54 19.24 8.34
CA ARG A 664 7.28 19.41 9.05
C ARG A 664 7.41 19.17 10.56
N LYS A 665 8.24 18.21 11.00
CA LYS A 665 8.52 18.02 12.43
C LYS A 665 9.17 19.27 13.03
N VAL A 666 10.17 19.85 12.35
CA VAL A 666 10.83 21.09 12.80
C VAL A 666 9.82 22.23 12.86
N TRP A 667 9.02 22.43 11.82
CA TRP A 667 7.95 23.44 11.79
C TRP A 667 6.97 23.32 12.96
N LEU A 668 6.49 22.12 13.29
CA LEU A 668 5.56 21.89 14.39
C LEU A 668 6.22 22.04 15.76
N THR A 669 7.45 21.56 15.92
CA THR A 669 8.20 21.68 17.18
C THR A 669 8.50 23.14 17.51
N ASN A 670 8.97 23.92 16.52
CA ASN A 670 9.21 25.35 16.67
C ASN A 670 7.93 26.12 17.05
N TRP A 671 6.76 25.70 16.54
CA TRP A 671 5.48 26.30 16.95
C TRP A 671 5.10 25.93 18.38
N MET A 672 5.26 24.66 18.80
CA MET A 672 5.03 24.25 20.20
C MET A 672 5.91 25.03 21.17
N GLU A 673 7.19 25.24 20.81
CA GLU A 673 8.14 26.02 21.60
C GLU A 673 7.80 27.52 21.66
N ASP A 674 7.41 28.17 20.55
CA ASP A 674 6.97 29.58 20.59
C ASP A 674 5.68 29.74 21.40
N THR A 675 4.67 28.90 21.17
CA THR A 675 3.40 28.93 21.93
C THR A 675 3.63 28.74 23.43
N LYS A 676 4.46 27.76 23.83
CA LYS A 676 4.85 27.55 25.23
C LYS A 676 5.53 28.80 25.81
N ARG A 677 6.55 29.32 25.11
CA ARG A 677 7.29 30.52 25.55
C ARG A 677 6.38 31.75 25.66
N ARG A 678 5.42 31.92 24.75
CA ARG A 678 4.43 33.01 24.82
C ARG A 678 3.55 32.87 26.05
N HIS A 679 3.06 31.68 26.36
CA HIS A 679 2.27 31.40 27.56
C HIS A 679 3.07 31.67 28.84
N GLU A 680 4.32 31.20 28.91
CA GLU A 680 5.24 31.47 30.02
C GLU A 680 5.57 32.97 30.20
N MET A 681 5.48 33.77 29.12
CA MET A 681 5.68 35.22 29.13
C MET A 681 4.37 36.04 29.22
N GLY A 682 3.21 35.40 29.34
CA GLY A 682 1.90 36.09 29.38
C GLY A 682 1.51 36.81 28.08
N LEU A 683 2.08 36.39 26.94
CA LEU A 683 1.84 37.00 25.63
C LEU A 683 0.67 36.33 24.89
N ALA A 684 -0.16 37.14 24.22
CA ALA A 684 -1.26 36.65 23.39
C ALA A 684 -0.77 35.74 22.24
N GLU A 685 -1.59 34.75 21.89
CA GLU A 685 -1.34 33.83 20.77
C GLU A 685 -1.34 34.54 19.41
N GLN A 686 -0.72 33.93 18.40
CA GLN A 686 -0.80 34.41 17.02
C GLN A 686 -2.03 33.83 16.32
N TYR A 687 -2.86 34.69 15.72
CA TYR A 687 -4.03 34.30 14.94
C TYR A 687 -4.00 34.94 13.53
N LEU A 688 -4.78 34.38 12.58
CA LEU A 688 -4.74 34.79 11.17
C LEU A 688 -5.72 35.93 10.82
N TYR A 689 -6.88 35.97 11.48
CA TYR A 689 -7.98 36.87 11.12
C TYR A 689 -8.18 37.94 12.20
N GLU A 690 -7.79 39.16 11.87
CA GLU A 690 -8.08 40.37 12.65
C GLU A 690 -9.42 40.99 12.20
N LYS A 691 -9.85 42.02 12.94
CA LYS A 691 -11.08 42.76 12.70
C LYS A 691 -11.20 43.31 11.27
N ASP A 692 -10.09 43.79 10.71
CA ASP A 692 -10.01 44.44 9.41
C ASP A 692 -9.36 43.58 8.31
N THR A 693 -9.02 42.31 8.58
CA THR A 693 -8.44 41.40 7.56
C THR A 693 -9.39 41.28 6.35
N LYS A 694 -8.87 41.57 5.15
CA LYS A 694 -9.56 41.37 3.85
C LYS A 694 -8.80 40.45 2.89
N GLN A 695 -7.50 40.23 3.12
CA GLN A 695 -6.63 39.41 2.30
C GLN A 695 -5.64 38.67 3.19
N VAL A 696 -5.28 37.44 2.82
CA VAL A 696 -4.22 36.63 3.44
C VAL A 696 -3.32 36.06 2.35
N ASN A 697 -2.08 35.71 2.67
CA ASN A 697 -1.22 34.94 1.77
C ASN A 697 -1.14 33.46 2.23
N TYR A 698 -0.69 32.59 1.33
CA TYR A 698 -0.69 31.15 1.62
C TYR A 698 0.33 30.77 2.70
N SER A 699 1.42 31.53 2.85
CA SER A 699 2.41 31.34 3.91
C SER A 699 1.87 31.66 5.30
N ASP A 700 1.13 32.76 5.47
CA ASP A 700 0.44 33.08 6.71
C ASP A 700 -0.64 32.02 7.03
N PHE A 701 -1.45 31.62 6.03
CA PHE A 701 -2.42 30.54 6.19
C PHE A 701 -1.78 29.24 6.69
N VAL A 702 -0.67 28.81 6.08
CA VAL A 702 0.04 27.60 6.55
C VAL A 702 0.53 27.80 7.98
N ASN A 703 1.26 28.89 8.27
CA ASN A 703 2.00 29.04 9.51
C ASN A 703 1.19 29.59 10.71
N LYS A 704 -0.04 30.07 10.50
CA LYS A 704 -0.91 30.60 11.58
C LYS A 704 -2.24 29.88 11.74
N GLU A 705 -2.66 29.07 10.76
CA GLU A 705 -3.94 28.35 10.82
C GLU A 705 -3.78 26.84 10.61
N LEU A 706 -3.15 26.40 9.50
CA LEU A 706 -2.95 24.97 9.23
C LEU A 706 -2.00 24.31 10.25
N VAL A 707 -1.15 25.09 10.90
CA VAL A 707 -0.32 24.64 12.03
C VAL A 707 -1.17 24.22 13.25
N LEU A 708 -2.27 24.93 13.52
CA LEU A 708 -3.18 24.66 14.64
C LEU A 708 -3.85 23.30 14.46
N PHE A 709 -4.38 23.06 13.27
CA PHE A 709 -4.85 21.75 12.85
C PHE A 709 -3.77 20.68 13.01
N SER A 710 -2.55 20.94 12.53
CA SER A 710 -1.48 19.95 12.52
C SER A 710 -1.04 19.53 13.92
N ASN A 711 -1.15 20.43 14.91
CA ASN A 711 -0.85 20.13 16.31
C ASN A 711 -2.03 19.46 17.05
N MET A 712 -3.26 19.93 16.87
CA MET A 712 -4.44 19.21 17.37
C MET A 712 -4.54 17.79 16.78
N ASP A 713 -4.16 17.61 15.52
CA ASP A 713 -4.09 16.31 14.85
C ASP A 713 -3.01 15.39 15.46
N ASN A 714 -1.94 15.95 16.03
CA ASN A 714 -1.01 15.21 16.88
C ASN A 714 -1.61 14.92 18.26
N GLU A 715 -2.19 15.91 18.96
CA GLU A 715 -2.80 15.79 20.30
C GLU A 715 -3.91 14.73 20.36
N ARG A 716 -4.78 14.66 19.36
CA ARG A 716 -5.83 13.63 19.29
C ARG A 716 -5.31 12.23 18.93
N SER A 717 -4.11 12.15 18.36
CA SER A 717 -3.55 10.92 17.78
C SER A 717 -2.44 10.29 18.61
N ILE A 718 -1.72 11.08 19.41
CA ILE A 718 -0.56 10.67 20.22
C ILE A 718 -0.88 11.01 21.70
N PRO A 719 -0.71 10.07 22.64
CA PRO A 719 -1.07 10.29 24.04
C PRO A 719 -0.01 11.11 24.80
N SER A 720 -0.36 11.51 26.02
CA SER A 720 0.62 12.02 27.00
C SER A 720 1.46 10.88 27.60
N ALA A 721 2.71 11.16 27.93
CA ALA A 721 3.58 10.32 28.73
C ALA A 721 3.03 10.07 30.15
N VAL A 722 2.18 10.96 30.67
CA VAL A 722 1.72 10.97 32.06
C VAL A 722 0.60 9.95 32.29
N ASP A 723 -0.53 10.07 31.60
CA ASP A 723 -1.66 9.13 31.73
C ASP A 723 -1.74 8.07 30.63
N GLY A 724 -0.94 8.18 29.57
CA GLY A 724 -1.04 7.30 28.40
C GLY A 724 -2.34 7.47 27.59
N LEU A 725 -3.14 8.50 27.87
CA LEU A 725 -4.42 8.73 27.23
C LEU A 725 -4.33 9.81 26.14
N LYS A 726 -5.19 9.67 25.13
CA LYS A 726 -5.53 10.70 24.15
C LYS A 726 -6.78 11.47 24.65
N PRO A 727 -7.01 12.74 24.26
CA PRO A 727 -8.13 13.54 24.75
C PRO A 727 -9.51 12.85 24.70
N GLY A 728 -9.82 12.13 23.62
CA GLY A 728 -11.08 11.36 23.51
C GLY A 728 -11.22 10.24 24.56
N GLN A 729 -10.12 9.58 24.96
CA GLN A 729 -10.13 8.60 26.05
C GLN A 729 -10.24 9.31 27.41
N ARG A 730 -9.59 10.46 27.56
CA ARG A 730 -9.63 11.27 28.78
C ARG A 730 -11.03 11.84 29.07
N LYS A 731 -11.76 12.27 28.05
CA LYS A 731 -13.17 12.68 28.12
C LYS A 731 -14.10 11.55 28.58
N VAL A 732 -13.90 10.33 28.05
CA VAL A 732 -14.60 9.12 28.52
C VAL A 732 -14.28 8.85 29.99
N MET A 733 -13.00 8.91 30.38
CA MET A 733 -12.57 8.70 31.76
C MET A 733 -13.15 9.73 32.73
N TYR A 734 -13.07 11.03 32.42
CA TYR A 734 -13.66 12.11 33.21
C TYR A 734 -15.14 11.89 33.47
N THR A 735 -15.92 11.56 32.44
CA THR A 735 -17.35 11.30 32.58
C THR A 735 -17.63 10.07 33.43
N CYS A 736 -16.86 8.98 33.28
CA CYS A 736 -17.04 7.77 34.09
C CYS A 736 -16.69 7.99 35.57
N LEU A 737 -15.63 8.76 35.85
CA LEU A 737 -15.21 9.10 37.21
C LEU A 737 -16.19 10.08 37.87
N LYS A 738 -16.64 11.13 37.16
CA LYS A 738 -17.63 12.12 37.63
C LYS A 738 -19.00 11.48 37.92
N ARG A 739 -19.48 10.58 37.06
CA ARG A 739 -20.75 9.85 37.27
C ARG A 739 -20.66 8.79 38.35
N ASN A 740 -19.50 8.12 38.48
CA ASN A 740 -19.25 7.10 39.50
C ASN A 740 -20.29 5.93 39.51
N ASP A 741 -20.86 5.62 38.34
CA ASP A 741 -21.93 4.62 38.18
C ASP A 741 -21.50 3.24 38.68
N LYS A 742 -22.25 2.68 39.65
CA LYS A 742 -22.08 1.30 40.16
C LYS A 742 -22.92 0.27 39.41
N ARG A 743 -23.38 0.59 38.20
CA ARG A 743 -24.23 -0.24 37.36
C ARG A 743 -23.74 -0.18 35.92
N GLU A 744 -23.99 -1.24 35.17
CA GLU A 744 -23.76 -1.30 33.74
C GLU A 744 -24.59 -0.25 32.97
N ILE A 745 -23.96 0.41 32.00
CA ILE A 745 -24.58 1.39 31.10
C ILE A 745 -24.30 1.01 29.64
N LYS A 746 -25.28 1.21 28.74
CA LYS A 746 -25.06 0.93 27.31
C LYS A 746 -24.01 1.85 26.73
N VAL A 747 -23.13 1.34 25.88
CA VAL A 747 -22.05 2.13 25.25
C VAL A 747 -22.61 3.36 24.50
N ALA A 748 -23.75 3.23 23.81
CA ALA A 748 -24.41 4.34 23.14
C ALA A 748 -24.96 5.41 24.11
N GLN A 749 -25.40 5.03 25.32
CA GLN A 749 -25.88 5.98 26.33
C GLN A 749 -24.70 6.69 26.99
N LEU A 750 -23.63 5.95 27.31
CA LEU A 750 -22.40 6.51 27.85
C LEU A 750 -21.76 7.50 26.87
N ALA A 751 -21.73 7.20 25.55
CA ALA A 751 -21.21 8.11 24.54
C ALA A 751 -21.96 9.47 24.50
N GLY A 752 -23.28 9.45 24.59
CA GLY A 752 -24.09 10.67 24.69
C GLY A 752 -23.81 11.47 25.97
N SER A 753 -23.74 10.80 27.12
CA SER A 753 -23.36 11.46 28.39
C SER A 753 -21.93 12.02 28.37
N VAL A 754 -20.99 11.36 27.67
CA VAL A 754 -19.62 11.89 27.50
C VAL A 754 -19.65 13.16 26.65
N ALA A 755 -20.44 13.20 25.57
CA ALA A 755 -20.56 14.39 24.74
C ALA A 755 -21.15 15.58 25.50
N GLU A 756 -22.18 15.34 26.30
CA GLU A 756 -22.85 16.30 27.20
C GLU A 756 -21.94 16.81 28.33
N HIS A 757 -21.20 15.92 29.00
CA HIS A 757 -20.44 16.27 30.21
C HIS A 757 -19.02 16.79 29.95
N SER A 758 -18.51 16.66 28.73
CA SER A 758 -17.12 17.01 28.39
C SER A 758 -16.96 17.89 27.15
N ALA A 759 -18.03 18.52 26.67
CA ALA A 759 -18.06 19.34 25.45
C ALA A 759 -17.36 18.65 24.26
N TYR A 760 -17.88 17.51 23.80
CA TYR A 760 -17.29 16.77 22.67
C TYR A 760 -17.94 17.15 21.34
N HIS A 761 -17.25 17.96 20.54
CA HIS A 761 -17.78 18.55 19.30
C HIS A 761 -17.72 17.64 18.07
N HIS A 762 -17.07 16.47 18.15
CA HIS A 762 -17.03 15.50 17.06
C HIS A 762 -18.17 14.47 17.17
N GLY A 763 -18.43 13.71 16.09
CA GLY A 763 -19.50 12.71 16.07
C GLY A 763 -19.34 11.59 17.10
N GLU A 764 -20.42 11.29 17.84
CA GLU A 764 -20.46 10.28 18.93
C GLU A 764 -19.91 8.89 18.53
N GLN A 765 -19.97 8.51 17.24
CA GLN A 765 -19.45 7.24 16.74
C GLN A 765 -17.95 7.06 17.10
N SER A 766 -17.18 8.16 17.16
CA SER A 766 -15.78 8.15 17.62
C SER A 766 -15.66 7.88 19.11
N LEU A 767 -16.57 8.41 19.96
CA LEU A 767 -16.64 8.07 21.39
C LEU A 767 -17.05 6.62 21.60
N MET A 768 -18.06 6.13 20.87
CA MET A 768 -18.51 4.73 20.97
C MET A 768 -17.37 3.76 20.63
N SER A 769 -16.59 4.04 19.59
CA SER A 769 -15.37 3.29 19.25
C SER A 769 -14.30 3.39 20.36
N THR A 770 -14.10 4.58 20.92
CA THR A 770 -13.14 4.82 22.02
C THR A 770 -13.52 4.03 23.28
N ILE A 771 -14.80 4.02 23.66
CA ILE A 771 -15.33 3.25 24.80
C ILE A 771 -15.14 1.75 24.59
N ILE A 772 -15.39 1.24 23.38
CA ILE A 772 -15.16 -0.17 23.03
C ILE A 772 -13.68 -0.53 23.19
N ASN A 773 -12.78 0.27 22.62
CA ASN A 773 -11.34 0.01 22.67
C ASN A 773 -10.77 0.09 24.10
N LEU A 774 -11.34 0.93 24.98
CA LEU A 774 -10.98 1.01 26.41
C LEU A 774 -11.48 -0.18 27.24
N ALA A 775 -12.41 -0.98 26.72
CA ALA A 775 -13.01 -2.13 27.38
C ALA A 775 -12.48 -3.49 26.89
N GLN A 776 -11.90 -3.56 25.68
CA GLN A 776 -11.38 -4.80 25.09
C GLN A 776 -10.27 -5.45 25.93
N ASN A 777 -10.33 -6.78 26.04
CA ASN A 777 -9.46 -7.61 26.89
C ASN A 777 -8.86 -8.83 26.17
N PHE A 778 -9.01 -8.96 24.85
CA PHE A 778 -8.41 -10.05 24.07
C PHE A 778 -6.91 -9.84 23.84
N VAL A 779 -6.18 -10.93 23.58
CA VAL A 779 -4.72 -10.91 23.36
C VAL A 779 -4.31 -9.91 22.27
N GLY A 780 -3.48 -8.93 22.63
CA GLY A 780 -3.05 -7.85 21.75
C GLY A 780 -3.94 -6.60 21.77
N SER A 781 -4.88 -6.48 22.71
CA SER A 781 -5.57 -5.24 23.08
C SER A 781 -4.95 -4.62 24.35
N ASN A 782 -5.73 -4.37 25.41
CA ASN A 782 -5.24 -3.82 26.67
C ASN A 782 -4.64 -4.93 27.57
N ASN A 783 -3.60 -4.60 28.35
CA ASN A 783 -3.17 -5.45 29.48
C ASN A 783 -4.04 -5.19 30.72
N ILE A 784 -4.46 -3.93 30.92
CA ILE A 784 -5.47 -3.55 31.92
C ILE A 784 -6.53 -2.68 31.22
N ASN A 785 -7.70 -3.27 30.96
CA ASN A 785 -8.87 -2.56 30.45
C ASN A 785 -9.46 -1.65 31.54
N LEU A 786 -9.60 -0.35 31.23
CA LEU A 786 -10.09 0.66 32.17
C LEU A 786 -11.63 0.59 32.36
N LEU A 787 -12.31 -0.03 31.39
CA LEU A 787 -13.74 -0.30 31.37
C LEU A 787 -13.97 -1.81 31.22
N GLN A 788 -15.13 -2.33 31.65
CA GLN A 788 -15.45 -3.76 31.56
C GLN A 788 -16.26 -4.10 30.29
N PRO A 789 -15.88 -5.15 29.53
CA PRO A 789 -16.57 -5.53 28.29
C PRO A 789 -17.82 -6.39 28.57
N ILE A 790 -18.93 -5.77 28.94
CA ILE A 790 -20.18 -6.48 29.26
C ILE A 790 -20.98 -6.73 27.96
N GLY A 791 -20.63 -7.83 27.29
CA GLY A 791 -21.20 -8.29 26.03
C GLY A 791 -20.14 -8.51 24.95
N GLN A 792 -20.54 -8.54 23.68
CA GLN A 792 -19.61 -8.78 22.57
C GLN A 792 -18.87 -7.49 22.19
N PHE A 793 -17.72 -7.23 22.84
CA PHE A 793 -16.83 -6.09 22.56
C PHE A 793 -15.84 -6.33 21.40
N GLY A 794 -16.00 -7.44 20.69
CA GLY A 794 -15.17 -7.87 19.58
C GLY A 794 -14.06 -8.81 20.06
N THR A 795 -13.60 -9.66 19.15
CA THR A 795 -12.77 -10.82 19.48
C THR A 795 -11.41 -10.74 18.80
N ARG A 796 -10.55 -11.72 19.08
CA ARG A 796 -9.25 -11.85 18.43
C ARG A 796 -9.35 -12.18 16.92
N LEU A 797 -10.51 -12.63 16.45
CA LEU A 797 -10.70 -13.10 15.08
C LEU A 797 -10.42 -12.02 14.02
N ILE A 798 -10.89 -10.78 14.25
CA ILE A 798 -10.63 -9.62 13.37
C ILE A 798 -10.13 -8.38 14.14
N GLY A 799 -9.59 -8.57 15.35
CA GLY A 799 -9.02 -7.51 16.17
C GLY A 799 -10.08 -6.50 16.63
N GLY A 800 -11.14 -6.98 17.27
CA GLY A 800 -12.18 -6.15 17.87
C GLY A 800 -13.22 -5.55 16.92
N LYS A 801 -13.04 -5.67 15.60
CA LYS A 801 -13.95 -5.09 14.58
C LYS A 801 -15.32 -5.78 14.48
N ASP A 802 -15.45 -6.94 15.13
CA ASP A 802 -16.66 -7.74 15.32
C ASP A 802 -17.43 -7.37 16.60
N ALA A 803 -17.05 -6.27 17.26
CA ALA A 803 -17.84 -5.68 18.34
C ALA A 803 -19.30 -5.45 17.90
N ALA A 804 -20.23 -5.90 18.72
CA ALA A 804 -21.65 -5.69 18.48
C ALA A 804 -22.01 -4.20 18.61
N SER A 805 -23.12 -3.79 17.97
CA SER A 805 -23.50 -2.37 17.94
C SER A 805 -23.59 -1.77 19.36
N PRO A 806 -23.08 -0.54 19.60
CA PRO A 806 -23.14 0.17 20.88
C PRO A 806 -24.50 0.27 21.58
N ARG A 807 -25.60 -0.07 20.88
CA ARG A 807 -26.98 -0.11 21.38
C ARG A 807 -27.31 -1.40 22.16
N TYR A 808 -26.50 -2.45 21.99
CA TYR A 808 -26.70 -3.79 22.55
C TYR A 808 -25.67 -4.16 23.63
N ILE A 809 -24.49 -3.55 23.61
CA ILE A 809 -23.39 -3.82 24.56
C ILE A 809 -23.36 -2.80 25.69
N PHE A 810 -22.94 -3.29 26.86
CA PHE A 810 -22.91 -2.54 28.11
C PHE A 810 -21.49 -2.44 28.66
N THR A 811 -21.23 -1.47 29.50
CA THR A 811 -19.92 -1.26 30.12
C THR A 811 -20.09 -0.65 31.52
N GLN A 812 -19.07 -0.79 32.34
CA GLN A 812 -18.91 -0.07 33.60
C GLN A 812 -17.43 0.15 33.89
N LEU A 813 -17.11 0.99 34.87
CA LEU A 813 -15.73 1.25 35.28
C LEU A 813 -15.09 -0.02 35.86
N SER A 814 -13.88 -0.37 35.41
CA SER A 814 -13.14 -1.51 35.98
C SER A 814 -12.73 -1.22 37.44
N PRO A 815 -12.76 -2.21 38.36
CA PRO A 815 -12.36 -2.01 39.77
C PRO A 815 -10.96 -1.40 39.90
N LEU A 816 -10.02 -1.87 39.09
CA LEU A 816 -8.63 -1.43 39.05
C LEU A 816 -8.49 0.07 38.71
N THR A 817 -9.43 0.63 37.95
CA THR A 817 -9.34 2.00 37.41
C THR A 817 -9.37 3.07 38.51
N LYS A 818 -10.01 2.80 39.65
CA LYS A 818 -10.00 3.69 40.83
C LYS A 818 -8.74 3.59 41.69
N LEU A 819 -7.99 2.50 41.55
CA LEU A 819 -6.68 2.33 42.17
C LEU A 819 -5.59 2.91 41.28
N ILE A 820 -5.75 2.79 39.95
CA ILE A 820 -4.87 3.45 38.96
C ILE A 820 -5.05 4.97 39.02
N PHE A 821 -6.28 5.49 38.91
CA PHE A 821 -6.59 6.92 39.02
C PHE A 821 -7.19 7.21 40.39
N HIS A 822 -6.33 7.48 41.37
CA HIS A 822 -6.72 7.56 42.77
C HIS A 822 -7.55 8.83 43.07
N PRO A 823 -8.73 8.74 43.70
CA PRO A 823 -9.63 9.90 43.89
C PRO A 823 -9.02 11.10 44.65
N HIS A 824 -8.02 10.88 45.49
CA HIS A 824 -7.30 11.97 46.19
C HIS A 824 -6.35 12.78 45.31
N ASP A 825 -6.08 12.36 44.06
CA ASP A 825 -5.29 13.14 43.12
C ASP A 825 -6.15 14.17 42.34
N GLU A 826 -7.48 13.98 42.21
CA GLU A 826 -8.37 14.87 41.43
C GLU A 826 -8.23 16.36 41.79
N PRO A 827 -8.17 16.78 43.08
CA PRO A 827 -8.02 18.20 43.45
C PRO A 827 -6.65 18.82 43.11
N LEU A 828 -5.72 18.03 42.57
CA LEU A 828 -4.37 18.44 42.16
C LEU A 828 -4.24 18.58 40.63
N LEU A 829 -5.29 18.24 39.87
CA LEU A 829 -5.29 18.21 38.42
C LEU A 829 -5.76 19.55 37.85
N LYS A 830 -5.02 20.09 36.86
CA LYS A 830 -5.44 21.30 36.14
C LYS A 830 -6.55 20.96 35.15
N HIS A 831 -7.78 21.28 35.51
CA HIS A 831 -8.94 21.18 34.63
C HIS A 831 -8.90 22.19 33.50
N GLN A 832 -9.49 21.80 32.37
CA GLN A 832 -9.76 22.68 31.23
C GLN A 832 -11.22 23.15 31.30
N TYR A 833 -11.52 24.22 30.54
CA TYR A 833 -12.86 24.75 30.39
C TYR A 833 -13.16 24.95 28.89
N ASP A 834 -14.35 24.57 28.46
CA ASP A 834 -14.85 24.80 27.10
C ASP A 834 -16.34 25.14 27.15
N ASP A 835 -16.80 26.09 26.32
CA ASP A 835 -18.15 26.69 26.42
C ASP A 835 -18.50 27.20 27.85
N ASN A 836 -17.48 27.57 28.64
CA ASN A 836 -17.50 27.84 30.09
C ASN A 836 -17.84 26.63 31.00
N GLN A 837 -18.06 25.43 30.45
CA GLN A 837 -18.23 24.18 31.20
C GLN A 837 -16.87 23.67 31.71
N LYS A 838 -16.79 23.20 32.97
CA LYS A 838 -15.62 22.47 33.48
C LYS A 838 -15.56 21.08 32.83
N ILE A 839 -14.49 20.80 32.09
CA ILE A 839 -14.27 19.54 31.36
C ILE A 839 -13.10 18.73 31.96
N GLU A 840 -12.52 17.79 31.20
CA GLU A 840 -11.45 16.92 31.67
C GLU A 840 -10.14 17.67 31.99
N PRO A 841 -9.30 17.14 32.90
CA PRO A 841 -7.97 17.69 33.15
C PRO A 841 -7.05 17.55 31.94
N LEU A 842 -5.98 18.37 31.89
CA LEU A 842 -4.93 18.28 30.86
C LEU A 842 -4.38 16.84 30.74
N TRP A 843 -4.15 16.19 31.88
CA TRP A 843 -3.86 14.77 32.02
C TRP A 843 -4.27 14.29 33.42
N TYR A 844 -4.49 12.99 33.55
CA TYR A 844 -4.61 12.33 34.85
C TYR A 844 -3.22 11.97 35.42
N MET A 845 -3.13 11.77 36.74
CA MET A 845 -1.90 11.28 37.39
C MET A 845 -2.11 9.85 37.91
N PRO A 846 -1.81 8.79 37.12
CA PRO A 846 -2.02 7.42 37.57
C PRO A 846 -1.00 6.97 38.61
N VAL A 847 -1.26 5.88 39.33
CA VAL A 847 -0.30 5.23 40.26
C VAL A 847 0.85 4.52 39.51
N ILE A 848 0.63 4.11 38.25
CA ILE A 848 1.62 3.45 37.36
C ILE A 848 1.57 4.05 35.95
N PRO A 849 2.67 4.03 35.16
CA PRO A 849 2.72 4.61 33.82
C PRO A 849 1.89 3.79 32.82
N MET A 850 0.62 4.16 32.66
CA MET A 850 -0.34 3.44 31.81
C MET A 850 0.07 3.38 30.33
N ILE A 851 0.89 4.34 29.88
CA ILE A 851 1.52 4.37 28.55
C ILE A 851 2.42 3.15 28.28
N LEU A 852 3.00 2.55 29.32
CA LEU A 852 3.76 1.30 29.23
C LEU A 852 2.87 0.07 29.45
N VAL A 853 1.85 0.17 30.30
CA VAL A 853 0.91 -0.93 30.59
C VAL A 853 0.14 -1.36 29.34
N ASN A 854 -0.55 -0.42 28.69
CA ASN A 854 -1.41 -0.70 27.52
C ASN A 854 -0.76 -0.32 26.18
N GLY A 855 0.47 0.20 26.20
CA GLY A 855 1.15 0.70 25.01
C GLY A 855 0.44 1.88 24.35
N ALA A 856 0.85 2.18 23.12
CA ALA A 856 0.18 3.15 22.25
C ALA A 856 0.48 2.87 20.77
N ASP A 857 -0.51 3.07 19.91
CA ASP A 857 -0.33 3.23 18.46
C ASP A 857 -1.08 4.49 18.01
N GLY A 858 -0.48 5.27 17.12
CA GLY A 858 -1.01 6.56 16.69
C GLY A 858 -0.16 7.22 15.63
N ILE A 859 -0.81 7.84 14.65
CA ILE A 859 -0.17 8.58 13.56
C ILE A 859 -0.86 9.93 13.48
N GLY A 860 -0.11 11.00 13.78
CA GLY A 860 -0.56 12.38 13.62
C GLY A 860 0.15 13.04 12.44
N THR A 861 0.03 14.37 12.35
CA THR A 861 0.67 15.13 11.27
C THR A 861 2.18 15.27 11.51
N GLY A 862 2.97 14.50 10.75
CA GLY A 862 4.44 14.49 10.78
C GLY A 862 5.06 13.53 11.81
N TRP A 863 4.28 13.14 12.82
CA TRP A 863 4.70 12.27 13.92
C TRP A 863 3.93 10.95 13.95
N MET A 864 4.55 9.92 14.54
CA MET A 864 3.88 8.69 14.92
C MET A 864 4.41 8.19 16.26
N THR A 865 3.54 7.51 17.00
CA THR A 865 3.89 6.78 18.21
C THR A 865 3.66 5.28 17.99
N LYS A 866 4.60 4.46 18.45
CA LYS A 866 4.37 3.03 18.60
C LYS A 866 5.14 2.50 19.81
N ILE A 867 4.40 2.23 20.88
CA ILE A 867 4.86 1.72 22.16
C ILE A 867 4.16 0.38 22.39
N PRO A 868 4.88 -0.75 22.54
CA PRO A 868 4.25 -2.03 22.85
C PRO A 868 3.81 -2.07 24.31
N ASN A 869 2.99 -3.06 24.65
CA ASN A 869 2.54 -3.27 26.03
C ASN A 869 3.67 -3.92 26.85
N PHE A 870 3.70 -3.64 28.16
CA PHE A 870 4.63 -4.21 29.13
C PHE A 870 3.87 -4.79 30.34
N ASN A 871 4.54 -5.66 31.09
CA ASN A 871 3.97 -6.36 32.24
C ASN A 871 3.74 -5.40 33.42
N PRO A 872 2.50 -5.23 33.93
CA PRO A 872 2.22 -4.37 35.07
C PRO A 872 3.05 -4.73 36.32
N ARG A 873 3.34 -6.02 36.52
CA ARG A 873 4.09 -6.51 37.68
C ARG A 873 5.58 -6.16 37.60
N GLU A 874 6.17 -6.18 36.41
CA GLU A 874 7.55 -5.70 36.15
C GLU A 874 7.64 -4.17 36.31
N ILE A 875 6.64 -3.43 35.83
CA ILE A 875 6.55 -1.97 36.01
C ILE A 875 6.50 -1.62 37.51
N ILE A 876 5.62 -2.27 38.28
CA ILE A 876 5.48 -2.03 39.73
C ILE A 876 6.74 -2.44 40.49
N ALA A 877 7.38 -3.56 40.14
CA ALA A 877 8.66 -3.96 40.72
C ALA A 877 9.76 -2.91 40.47
N ASN A 878 9.87 -2.38 39.24
CA ASN A 878 10.84 -1.32 38.93
C ASN A 878 10.51 0.01 39.62
N ILE A 879 9.24 0.35 39.85
CA ILE A 879 8.88 1.53 40.66
C ILE A 879 9.34 1.34 42.11
N LYS A 880 9.08 0.18 42.73
CA LYS A 880 9.55 -0.13 44.09
C LYS A 880 11.07 -0.03 44.21
N ARG A 881 11.81 -0.59 43.24
CA ARG A 881 13.29 -0.46 43.17
C ARG A 881 13.76 1.00 43.15
N MET A 882 13.09 1.88 42.38
CA MET A 882 13.42 3.31 42.36
C MET A 882 13.04 4.03 43.67
N LEU A 883 11.97 3.60 44.37
CA LEU A 883 11.63 4.09 45.71
C LEU A 883 12.68 3.68 46.76
N GLU A 884 13.35 2.55 46.56
CA GLU A 884 14.50 2.06 47.34
C GLU A 884 15.84 2.73 46.92
N GLY A 885 15.83 3.51 45.83
CA GLY A 885 17.00 4.24 45.31
C GLY A 885 17.81 3.50 44.25
N GLU A 886 17.37 2.33 43.78
CA GLU A 886 18.03 1.55 42.75
C GLU A 886 17.57 1.90 41.32
N ASP A 887 18.43 1.63 40.33
CA ASP A 887 18.09 1.76 38.91
C ASP A 887 17.06 0.69 38.45
N PRO A 888 16.15 1.04 37.52
CA PRO A 888 15.18 0.10 36.95
C PRO A 888 15.84 -0.90 36.00
N ILE A 889 15.39 -2.15 36.08
CA ILE A 889 15.83 -3.26 35.23
C ILE A 889 15.14 -3.17 33.85
N PRO A 890 15.84 -3.40 32.73
CA PRO A 890 15.23 -3.46 31.41
C PRO A 890 14.06 -4.46 31.33
N MET A 891 12.92 -4.00 30.84
CA MET A 891 11.71 -4.81 30.66
C MET A 891 11.55 -5.20 29.19
N LYS A 892 10.98 -6.39 28.94
CA LYS A 892 10.61 -6.84 27.58
C LYS A 892 9.11 -6.61 27.32
N PRO A 893 8.69 -6.43 26.06
CA PRO A 893 7.27 -6.38 25.73
C PRO A 893 6.51 -7.62 26.24
N TRP A 894 5.30 -7.42 26.74
CA TRP A 894 4.45 -8.48 27.29
C TRP A 894 2.97 -8.14 27.10
N TYR A 895 2.18 -9.16 26.75
CA TYR A 895 0.77 -9.04 26.43
C TYR A 895 -0.06 -10.05 27.23
N LYS A 896 -1.12 -9.59 27.88
CA LYS A 896 -2.00 -10.45 28.68
C LYS A 896 -2.55 -11.62 27.85
N ASN A 897 -2.51 -12.82 28.43
CA ASN A 897 -2.96 -14.09 27.87
C ASN A 897 -2.27 -14.55 26.55
N PHE A 898 -1.19 -13.89 26.11
CA PHE A 898 -0.37 -14.36 24.98
C PHE A 898 0.46 -15.58 25.37
N LYS A 899 0.49 -16.61 24.51
CA LYS A 899 1.22 -17.87 24.80
C LYS A 899 2.59 -17.98 24.13
N GLY A 900 2.81 -17.23 23.05
CA GLY A 900 4.03 -17.30 22.25
C GLY A 900 5.23 -16.64 22.93
N THR A 901 6.43 -16.85 22.37
CA THR A 901 7.66 -16.25 22.91
C THR A 901 7.86 -14.82 22.39
N ILE A 902 8.46 -13.97 23.24
CA ILE A 902 8.97 -12.66 22.86
C ILE A 902 10.45 -12.62 23.23
N GLU A 903 11.30 -12.49 22.21
CA GLU A 903 12.76 -12.56 22.31
C GLU A 903 13.39 -11.22 21.87
N GLU A 904 14.49 -10.82 22.51
CA GLU A 904 15.21 -9.60 22.15
C GLU A 904 16.16 -9.85 20.97
N ILE A 905 16.08 -9.01 19.94
CA ILE A 905 17.03 -9.00 18.81
C ILE A 905 18.16 -8.00 19.10
N ASN A 906 17.82 -6.88 19.76
CA ASN A 906 18.70 -5.82 20.26
C ASN A 906 17.83 -4.86 21.12
N PRO A 907 18.43 -3.93 21.89
CA PRO A 907 17.68 -3.07 22.83
C PRO A 907 16.57 -2.18 22.24
N GLN A 908 16.45 -2.08 20.91
CA GLN A 908 15.34 -1.37 20.23
C GLN A 908 14.38 -2.29 19.46
N LYS A 909 14.61 -3.61 19.38
CA LYS A 909 13.80 -4.53 18.58
C LYS A 909 13.63 -5.91 19.22
N PHE A 910 12.39 -6.37 19.25
CA PHE A 910 11.99 -7.69 19.76
C PHE A 910 11.27 -8.47 18.67
N ALA A 911 11.40 -9.79 18.66
CA ALA A 911 10.62 -10.70 17.84
C ALA A 911 9.52 -11.35 18.70
N ALA A 912 8.26 -11.19 18.30
CA ALA A 912 7.13 -11.93 18.85
C ALA A 912 6.82 -13.11 17.93
N TYR A 913 6.91 -14.33 18.46
CA TYR A 913 6.71 -15.58 17.73
C TYR A 913 5.36 -16.22 18.05
N GLY A 914 4.71 -16.80 17.05
CA GLY A 914 3.59 -17.73 17.28
C GLY A 914 4.07 -19.10 17.79
N GLU A 915 3.15 -19.93 18.25
CA GLU A 915 3.42 -21.33 18.59
C GLU A 915 3.10 -22.22 17.38
N VAL A 916 4.01 -23.12 17.04
CA VAL A 916 3.82 -24.13 15.99
C VAL A 916 4.53 -25.43 16.36
N ALA A 917 3.86 -26.56 16.16
CA ALA A 917 4.36 -27.89 16.46
C ALA A 917 4.07 -28.87 15.31
N ILE A 918 4.97 -29.82 15.07
CA ILE A 918 4.73 -30.95 14.16
C ILE A 918 4.05 -32.05 14.96
N ILE A 919 2.92 -32.56 14.47
CA ILE A 919 2.12 -33.60 15.13
C ILE A 919 2.44 -34.99 14.58
N ASN A 920 2.69 -35.08 13.27
CA ASN A 920 3.16 -36.28 12.56
C ASN A 920 3.78 -35.86 11.22
N GLU A 921 4.29 -36.83 10.46
CA GLU A 921 4.99 -36.65 9.17
C GLU A 921 4.19 -35.89 8.10
N SER A 922 2.87 -35.75 8.28
CA SER A 922 1.96 -35.05 7.36
C SER A 922 1.24 -33.84 7.97
N GLN A 923 1.42 -33.52 9.26
CA GLN A 923 0.59 -32.53 9.97
C GLN A 923 1.34 -31.59 10.92
N VAL A 924 0.96 -30.31 10.84
CA VAL A 924 1.45 -29.21 11.67
C VAL A 924 0.27 -28.56 12.40
N GLU A 925 0.44 -28.28 13.68
CA GLU A 925 -0.53 -27.54 14.51
C GLU A 925 0.02 -26.16 14.86
N ILE A 926 -0.81 -25.12 14.69
CA ILE A 926 -0.52 -23.74 15.11
C ILE A 926 -1.48 -23.39 16.25
N THR A 927 -0.96 -23.22 17.46
CA THR A 927 -1.74 -22.91 18.68
C THR A 927 -1.72 -21.43 19.06
N GLU A 928 -0.86 -20.62 18.45
CA GLU A 928 -0.76 -19.20 18.74
C GLU A 928 -0.25 -18.39 17.54
N LEU A 929 -0.82 -17.21 17.29
CA LEU A 929 -0.38 -16.25 16.27
C LEU A 929 0.40 -15.09 16.91
N PRO A 930 1.42 -14.51 16.23
CA PRO A 930 2.13 -13.34 16.72
C PRO A 930 1.20 -12.17 17.09
N VAL A 931 1.59 -11.41 18.11
CA VAL A 931 0.82 -10.24 18.59
C VAL A 931 0.54 -9.26 17.44
N GLY A 932 -0.70 -8.77 17.36
CA GLY A 932 -1.18 -7.91 16.26
C GLY A 932 -1.60 -8.66 15.00
N THR A 933 -1.51 -10.00 14.97
CA THR A 933 -1.99 -10.84 13.87
C THR A 933 -3.35 -11.46 14.24
N TRP A 934 -4.40 -11.09 13.50
CA TRP A 934 -5.77 -11.53 13.75
C TRP A 934 -6.12 -12.80 12.96
N THR A 935 -6.90 -13.69 13.57
CA THR A 935 -7.10 -15.07 13.11
C THR A 935 -7.66 -15.18 11.68
N GLN A 936 -8.72 -14.43 11.37
CA GLN A 936 -9.34 -14.42 10.04
C GLN A 936 -8.44 -13.72 9.01
N THR A 937 -7.75 -12.64 9.41
CA THR A 937 -6.79 -11.95 8.53
C THR A 937 -5.59 -12.85 8.18
N TYR A 938 -5.12 -13.66 9.13
CA TYR A 938 -4.09 -14.66 8.91
C TYR A 938 -4.54 -15.77 7.95
N LYS A 939 -5.75 -16.30 8.16
CA LYS A 939 -6.40 -17.28 7.27
C LYS A 939 -6.43 -16.77 5.82
N GLU A 940 -7.01 -15.58 5.60
CA GLU A 940 -7.16 -14.95 4.27
C GLU A 940 -5.83 -14.59 3.57
N ASN A 941 -4.81 -14.17 4.31
CA ASN A 941 -3.57 -13.61 3.74
C ASN A 941 -2.34 -14.54 3.86
N VAL A 942 -2.50 -15.71 4.50
CA VAL A 942 -1.45 -16.72 4.66
C VAL A 942 -1.95 -18.11 4.26
N LEU A 943 -2.96 -18.67 4.93
CA LEU A 943 -3.38 -20.06 4.70
C LEU A 943 -4.06 -20.24 3.33
N GLU A 944 -4.99 -19.37 2.97
CA GLU A 944 -5.66 -19.39 1.65
C GLU A 944 -4.66 -19.28 0.47
N PRO A 945 -3.70 -18.32 0.47
CA PRO A 945 -2.57 -18.31 -0.47
C PRO A 945 -1.70 -19.57 -0.50
N LEU A 946 -1.49 -20.24 0.63
CA LEU A 946 -0.70 -21.48 0.70
C LEU A 946 -1.49 -22.69 0.20
N LEU A 947 -2.82 -22.69 0.34
CA LEU A 947 -3.71 -23.78 -0.09
C LEU A 947 -3.98 -23.73 -1.60
N HIS A 948 -4.34 -22.56 -2.13
CA HIS A 948 -4.76 -22.43 -3.53
C HIS A 948 -3.64 -21.97 -4.46
N GLY A 949 -2.58 -21.35 -3.93
CA GLY A 949 -1.53 -20.72 -4.72
C GLY A 949 -1.97 -19.37 -5.30
N VAL A 950 -1.05 -18.41 -5.35
CA VAL A 950 -1.36 -17.02 -5.76
C VAL A 950 -1.30 -16.83 -7.27
N ASN A 951 -0.55 -17.70 -7.97
CA ASN A 951 -0.33 -17.73 -9.42
C ASN A 951 0.60 -18.91 -9.77
N GLU A 952 0.87 -19.13 -11.07
CA GLU A 952 1.77 -20.18 -11.58
C GLU A 952 3.21 -20.19 -10.98
N LYS A 953 3.65 -19.11 -10.31
CA LYS A 953 4.98 -19.02 -9.65
C LYS A 953 4.94 -19.27 -8.15
N SER A 954 3.75 -19.42 -7.57
CA SER A 954 3.54 -19.73 -6.15
C SER A 954 2.44 -20.81 -6.04
N PRO A 955 2.77 -22.08 -6.36
CA PRO A 955 1.82 -23.19 -6.34
C PRO A 955 1.41 -23.60 -4.91
N PRO A 956 0.34 -24.39 -4.74
CA PRO A 956 -0.11 -24.95 -3.45
C PRO A 956 1.00 -25.59 -2.58
N GLN A 957 1.27 -24.97 -1.44
CA GLN A 957 2.27 -25.40 -0.45
C GLN A 957 1.69 -26.28 0.66
N ILE A 958 0.42 -26.12 1.00
CA ILE A 958 -0.30 -27.04 1.90
C ILE A 958 -1.31 -27.87 1.09
N ASN A 959 -1.86 -28.92 1.68
CA ASN A 959 -2.84 -29.80 1.04
C ASN A 959 -4.27 -29.52 1.53
N ASP A 960 -4.43 -29.25 2.83
CA ASP A 960 -5.69 -28.90 3.51
C ASP A 960 -5.37 -28.20 4.84
N TYR A 961 -6.34 -27.52 5.46
CA TYR A 961 -6.25 -27.11 6.86
C TYR A 961 -7.60 -27.17 7.57
N LYS A 962 -7.61 -27.67 8.81
CA LYS A 962 -8.78 -27.70 9.68
C LYS A 962 -8.70 -26.60 10.72
N GLU A 963 -9.83 -25.95 10.96
CA GLU A 963 -9.95 -24.81 11.86
C GLU A 963 -10.68 -25.20 13.15
N TYR A 964 -10.02 -24.98 14.29
CA TYR A 964 -10.55 -25.25 15.63
C TYR A 964 -10.42 -24.02 16.55
N ASN A 965 -10.38 -22.83 15.95
CA ASN A 965 -10.29 -21.54 16.63
C ASN A 965 -11.51 -21.27 17.52
N THR A 966 -11.32 -20.48 18.58
CA THR A 966 -12.39 -19.79 19.31
C THR A 966 -12.29 -18.27 19.10
N ASP A 967 -13.19 -17.52 19.73
CA ASP A 967 -13.08 -16.06 19.92
C ASP A 967 -11.78 -15.62 20.60
N THR A 968 -11.23 -16.49 21.44
CA THR A 968 -10.15 -16.24 22.40
C THR A 968 -8.85 -16.96 22.05
N THR A 969 -8.92 -18.16 21.46
CA THR A 969 -7.79 -19.07 21.23
C THR A 969 -7.62 -19.44 19.77
N VAL A 970 -6.37 -19.65 19.36
CA VAL A 970 -6.03 -20.12 18.01
C VAL A 970 -5.77 -21.62 18.02
N ARG A 971 -6.27 -22.32 17.01
CA ARG A 971 -5.90 -23.69 16.68
C ARG A 971 -6.16 -23.98 15.20
N PHE A 972 -5.10 -24.01 14.39
CA PHE A 972 -5.15 -24.53 13.00
C PHE A 972 -4.39 -25.86 12.93
N LEU A 973 -5.01 -26.89 12.35
CA LEU A 973 -4.36 -28.17 12.03
C LEU A 973 -4.15 -28.28 10.52
N ILE A 974 -2.93 -28.03 10.07
CA ILE A 974 -2.53 -27.95 8.66
C ILE A 974 -2.04 -29.31 8.21
N SER A 975 -2.55 -29.79 7.06
CA SER A 975 -2.11 -31.04 6.43
C SER A 975 -1.23 -30.75 5.22
N MET A 976 -0.10 -31.43 5.15
CA MET A 976 0.94 -31.28 4.12
C MET A 976 1.34 -32.65 3.58
N SER A 977 2.11 -32.66 2.50
CA SER A 977 2.87 -33.85 2.09
C SER A 977 4.26 -33.74 2.68
N ASP A 978 4.87 -34.87 3.03
CA ASP A 978 6.14 -35.00 3.73
C ASP A 978 7.25 -34.21 3.00
N ASP A 979 7.24 -34.33 1.66
CA ASP A 979 8.07 -33.61 0.70
C ASP A 979 7.99 -32.07 0.82
N LYS A 980 6.86 -31.53 1.28
CA LYS A 980 6.66 -30.10 1.54
C LYS A 980 6.90 -29.74 3.00
N LEU A 981 6.59 -30.64 3.94
CA LEU A 981 6.87 -30.43 5.37
C LEU A 981 8.38 -30.33 5.62
N SER A 982 9.18 -31.25 5.08
CA SER A 982 10.64 -31.19 5.16
C SER A 982 11.21 -29.88 4.60
N LYS A 983 10.58 -29.31 3.55
CA LYS A 983 10.99 -28.00 2.98
C LYS A 983 10.59 -26.82 3.87
N ALA A 984 9.45 -26.92 4.57
CA ALA A 984 9.03 -25.94 5.57
C ALA A 984 9.89 -26.01 6.85
N GLU A 985 10.41 -27.19 7.22
CA GLU A 985 11.42 -27.36 8.26
C GLU A 985 12.77 -26.77 7.86
N ASP A 986 13.26 -27.05 6.64
CA ASP A 986 14.50 -26.49 6.11
C ASP A 986 14.48 -24.95 5.97
N GLU A 987 13.31 -24.35 5.68
CA GLU A 987 13.12 -22.90 5.70
C GLU A 987 12.87 -22.34 7.13
N GLY A 988 12.46 -23.19 8.07
CA GLY A 988 12.03 -22.83 9.42
C GLY A 988 10.53 -22.51 9.48
N LEU A 989 9.78 -23.29 10.28
CA LEU A 989 8.31 -23.24 10.34
C LEU A 989 7.75 -21.84 10.61
N HIS A 990 8.33 -21.09 11.56
CA HIS A 990 7.92 -19.71 11.85
C HIS A 990 8.06 -18.77 10.65
N LYS A 991 9.09 -18.95 9.82
CA LYS A 991 9.31 -18.15 8.60
C LYS A 991 8.34 -18.56 7.50
N PHE A 992 8.20 -19.86 7.27
CA PHE A 992 7.30 -20.44 6.27
C PHE A 992 5.83 -20.04 6.51
N PHE A 993 5.35 -20.22 7.74
CA PHE A 993 3.99 -19.83 8.16
C PHE A 993 3.85 -18.35 8.56
N LYS A 994 4.90 -17.53 8.45
CA LYS A 994 4.91 -16.10 8.83
C LYS A 994 4.51 -15.84 10.31
N LEU A 995 4.80 -16.77 11.20
CA LEU A 995 4.55 -16.69 12.64
C LEU A 995 5.64 -15.88 13.37
N THR A 996 6.02 -14.72 12.83
CA THR A 996 6.94 -13.78 13.48
C THR A 996 6.57 -12.34 13.15
N VAL A 997 6.45 -11.49 14.18
CA VAL A 997 6.27 -10.04 14.06
C VAL A 997 7.39 -9.33 14.80
N ILE A 998 7.97 -8.29 14.20
CA ILE A 998 9.01 -7.46 14.83
C ILE A 998 8.34 -6.28 15.53
N LEU A 999 8.53 -6.18 16.84
CA LEU A 999 8.19 -5.02 17.66
C LEU A 999 9.41 -4.08 17.68
N SER A 1000 9.20 -2.77 17.56
CA SER A 1000 10.28 -1.77 17.46
C SER A 1000 10.03 -0.60 18.41
N LEU A 1001 11.01 -0.29 19.25
CA LEU A 1001 10.99 0.86 20.18
C LEU A 1001 11.53 2.15 19.53
N SER A 1002 11.81 2.14 18.23
CA SER A 1002 12.35 3.29 17.47
C SER A 1002 11.47 4.56 17.52
N SER A 1003 10.19 4.42 17.85
CA SER A 1003 9.14 5.42 17.61
C SER A 1003 8.31 5.71 18.88
N MET A 1004 8.95 5.74 20.05
CA MET A 1004 8.31 6.14 21.31
C MET A 1004 8.23 7.68 21.41
N CYS A 1005 7.31 8.27 20.63
CA CYS A 1005 7.02 9.70 20.65
C CYS A 1005 5.72 9.96 21.40
N VAL A 1006 5.71 10.84 22.39
CA VAL A 1006 4.55 11.18 23.24
C VAL A 1006 4.62 12.65 23.65
N PHE A 1007 3.52 13.21 24.12
CA PHE A 1007 3.55 14.54 24.75
C PHE A 1007 4.09 14.45 26.18
N ASP A 1008 4.98 15.38 26.56
CA ASP A 1008 5.41 15.53 27.96
C ASP A 1008 4.29 16.13 28.86
N ASP A 1009 4.61 16.41 30.11
CA ASP A 1009 3.69 17.01 31.08
C ASP A 1009 3.30 18.46 30.75
N MET A 1010 4.11 19.13 29.93
CA MET A 1010 3.93 20.51 29.45
C MET A 1010 3.28 20.60 28.06
N GLY A 1011 2.94 19.47 27.43
CA GLY A 1011 2.31 19.44 26.11
C GLY A 1011 3.26 19.59 24.92
N CYS A 1012 4.57 19.41 25.11
CA CYS A 1012 5.54 19.38 24.01
C CYS A 1012 5.77 17.96 23.48
N MET A 1013 5.94 17.81 22.17
CA MET A 1013 6.20 16.51 21.53
C MET A 1013 7.64 16.04 21.80
N ARG A 1014 7.80 14.90 22.50
CA ARG A 1014 9.10 14.36 22.87
C ARG A 1014 9.27 12.90 22.44
N ARG A 1015 10.45 12.56 21.94
CA ARG A 1015 10.88 11.18 21.65
C ARG A 1015 11.73 10.66 22.80
N PHE A 1016 11.49 9.40 23.16
CA PHE A 1016 12.29 8.64 24.12
C PHE A 1016 13.05 7.54 23.39
N ASP A 1017 14.32 7.30 23.76
CA ASP A 1017 15.15 6.26 23.16
C ASP A 1017 15.12 4.94 23.96
N SER A 1018 14.76 4.96 25.25
CA SER A 1018 14.51 3.75 26.05
C SER A 1018 13.22 3.83 26.89
N VAL A 1019 12.72 2.66 27.28
CA VAL A 1019 11.57 2.51 28.20
C VAL A 1019 11.93 2.96 29.62
N ALA A 1020 13.20 2.84 30.01
CA ALA A 1020 13.68 3.29 31.32
C ALA A 1020 13.63 4.81 31.45
N ASP A 1021 13.79 5.57 30.37
CA ASP A 1021 13.67 7.03 30.38
C ASP A 1021 12.24 7.49 30.65
N ILE A 1022 11.26 6.88 29.98
CA ILE A 1022 9.81 7.11 30.22
C ILE A 1022 9.48 6.81 31.69
N LEU A 1023 9.96 5.68 32.20
CA LEU A 1023 9.71 5.24 33.57
C LEU A 1023 10.37 6.16 34.62
N LYS A 1024 11.60 6.62 34.38
CA LYS A 1024 12.30 7.58 35.26
C LYS A 1024 11.68 8.98 35.24
N GLU A 1025 11.12 9.40 34.11
CA GLU A 1025 10.44 10.69 33.99
C GLU A 1025 9.09 10.68 34.71
N PHE A 1026 8.27 9.66 34.44
CA PHE A 1026 7.04 9.40 35.18
C PHE A 1026 7.31 9.30 36.69
N TYR A 1027 8.38 8.62 37.11
CA TYR A 1027 8.73 8.46 38.52
C TYR A 1027 8.93 9.78 39.27
N LYS A 1028 9.72 10.70 38.68
CA LYS A 1028 9.97 12.02 39.28
C LYS A 1028 8.67 12.82 39.43
N LEU A 1029 7.89 12.88 38.37
CA LEU A 1029 6.62 13.62 38.35
C LEU A 1029 5.60 13.01 39.33
N ARG A 1030 5.49 11.68 39.39
CA ARG A 1030 4.56 11.01 40.29
C ARG A 1030 4.95 11.18 41.76
N LEU A 1031 6.24 11.10 42.10
CA LEU A 1031 6.70 11.34 43.47
C LEU A 1031 6.36 12.76 43.94
N MET A 1032 6.63 13.78 43.10
CA MET A 1032 6.19 15.17 43.34
C MET A 1032 4.68 15.32 43.52
N TYR A 1033 3.87 14.46 42.88
CA TYR A 1033 2.42 14.45 43.09
C TYR A 1033 2.02 13.76 44.41
N TYR A 1034 2.79 12.82 44.96
CA TYR A 1034 2.58 12.33 46.32
C TYR A 1034 2.92 13.38 47.39
N ASP A 1035 3.94 14.23 47.18
CA ASP A 1035 4.18 15.39 48.04
C ASP A 1035 2.97 16.33 48.07
N LYS A 1036 2.47 16.72 46.88
CA LYS A 1036 1.25 17.54 46.73
C LYS A 1036 0.03 16.87 47.39
N ARG A 1037 -0.19 15.57 47.16
CA ARG A 1037 -1.31 14.80 47.73
C ARG A 1037 -1.23 14.75 49.25
N LYS A 1038 -0.04 14.50 49.82
CA LYS A 1038 0.16 14.50 51.27
C LYS A 1038 -0.17 15.87 51.86
N ALA A 1039 0.38 16.96 51.30
CA ALA A 1039 0.12 18.32 51.78
C ALA A 1039 -1.37 18.71 51.70
N TYR A 1040 -2.05 18.35 50.59
CA TYR A 1040 -3.48 18.60 50.43
C TYR A 1040 -4.33 17.84 51.45
N LEU A 1041 -4.04 16.55 51.66
CA LEU A 1041 -4.76 15.70 52.60
C LEU A 1041 -4.51 16.10 54.06
N GLU A 1042 -3.28 16.50 54.43
CA GLU A 1042 -3.01 17.04 55.77
C GLU A 1042 -3.79 18.33 56.05
N GLY A 1043 -3.83 19.25 55.08
CA GLY A 1043 -4.62 20.47 55.19
C GLY A 1043 -6.13 20.18 55.25
N MET A 1044 -6.63 19.21 54.47
CA MET A 1044 -8.03 18.81 54.47
C MET A 1044 -8.44 18.15 55.79
N LEU A 1045 -7.68 17.18 56.30
CA LEU A 1045 -7.97 16.51 57.58
C LEU A 1045 -7.91 17.49 58.76
N LYS A 1046 -6.97 18.44 58.72
CA LYS A 1046 -6.91 19.55 59.68
C LYS A 1046 -8.15 20.44 59.60
N ALA A 1047 -8.61 20.79 58.39
CA ALA A 1047 -9.83 21.56 58.18
C ALA A 1047 -11.10 20.81 58.63
N GLU A 1048 -11.23 19.53 58.32
CA GLU A 1048 -12.33 18.67 58.79
C GLU A 1048 -12.36 18.60 60.33
N SER A 1049 -11.20 18.41 60.98
CA SER A 1049 -11.07 18.41 62.43
C SER A 1049 -11.45 19.75 63.07
N MET A 1050 -11.01 20.89 62.51
CA MET A 1050 -11.41 22.22 62.99
C MET A 1050 -12.91 22.47 62.81
N LYS A 1051 -13.50 22.03 61.69
CA LYS A 1051 -14.95 22.13 61.44
C LYS A 1051 -15.77 21.31 62.45
N LEU A 1052 -15.37 20.07 62.72
CA LEU A 1052 -16.00 19.20 63.73
C LEU A 1052 -15.84 19.77 65.15
N SER A 1053 -14.67 20.34 65.46
CA SER A 1053 -14.41 21.02 66.74
C SER A 1053 -15.34 22.22 66.95
N ASN A 1054 -15.52 23.06 65.92
CA ASN A 1054 -16.40 24.21 65.98
C ASN A 1054 -17.88 23.82 66.07
N GLN A 1055 -18.31 22.74 65.41
CA GLN A 1055 -19.67 22.20 65.57
C GLN A 1055 -19.91 21.64 66.98
N ALA A 1056 -18.96 20.88 67.54
CA ALA A 1056 -19.07 20.38 68.91
C ALA A 1056 -19.05 21.51 69.95
N ARG A 1057 -18.23 22.55 69.74
CA ARG A 1057 -18.19 23.78 70.55
C ARG A 1057 -19.51 24.56 70.47
N PHE A 1058 -20.07 24.73 69.27
CA PHE A 1058 -21.34 25.43 69.04
C PHE A 1058 -22.50 24.72 69.73
N ILE A 1059 -22.57 23.38 69.67
CA ILE A 1059 -23.56 22.60 70.43
C ILE A 1059 -23.35 22.82 71.94
N LEU A 1060 -22.12 22.75 72.44
CA LEU A 1060 -21.83 22.89 73.86
C LEU A 1060 -22.21 24.28 74.40
N GLU A 1061 -21.75 25.37 73.77
CA GLU A 1061 -22.12 26.74 74.14
C GLU A 1061 -23.65 26.98 73.98
N LYS A 1062 -24.31 26.25 73.07
CA LYS A 1062 -25.76 26.34 72.89
C LYS A 1062 -26.54 25.63 74.00
N CYS A 1063 -26.10 24.43 74.40
CA CYS A 1063 -26.72 23.63 75.46
C CYS A 1063 -26.47 24.21 76.86
N SER A 1064 -25.32 24.87 77.09
CA SER A 1064 -25.01 25.59 78.34
C SER A 1064 -25.74 26.92 78.51
N MET A 1065 -26.53 27.34 77.51
CA MET A 1065 -27.13 28.68 77.37
C MET A 1065 -26.14 29.84 77.22
N GLU A 1066 -24.84 29.57 77.10
CA GLU A 1066 -23.81 30.60 76.84
C GLU A 1066 -24.00 31.27 75.47
N LEU A 1067 -24.62 30.59 74.50
CA LEU A 1067 -24.92 31.06 73.15
C LEU A 1067 -26.43 31.04 72.86
N VAL A 1068 -27.13 32.13 73.20
CA VAL A 1068 -28.53 32.35 72.78
C VAL A 1068 -28.58 32.67 71.28
N VAL A 1069 -29.47 32.01 70.55
CA VAL A 1069 -29.63 32.13 69.07
C VAL A 1069 -31.06 32.60 68.72
N GLU A 1070 -32.00 32.30 69.60
CA GLU A 1070 -33.41 32.67 69.56
C GLU A 1070 -33.61 34.18 69.37
N ASN A 1071 -34.55 34.54 68.49
CA ASN A 1071 -34.99 35.92 68.24
C ASN A 1071 -33.86 36.92 67.84
N LYS A 1072 -32.72 36.44 67.33
CA LYS A 1072 -31.63 37.26 66.80
C LYS A 1072 -31.59 37.19 65.27
N LYS A 1073 -31.32 38.33 64.61
CA LYS A 1073 -31.14 38.39 63.14
C LYS A 1073 -29.83 37.69 62.73
N LYS A 1074 -29.80 36.96 61.59
CA LYS A 1074 -28.62 36.21 61.09
C LYS A 1074 -27.33 37.06 61.08
N LYS A 1075 -27.41 38.31 60.61
CA LYS A 1075 -26.29 39.29 60.56
C LYS A 1075 -25.71 39.62 61.95
N VAL A 1076 -26.53 39.61 63.01
CA VAL A 1076 -26.09 39.78 64.41
C VAL A 1076 -25.45 38.51 64.96
N MET A 1077 -25.99 37.33 64.62
CA MET A 1077 -25.38 36.04 65.00
C MET A 1077 -23.99 35.86 64.40
N ILE A 1078 -23.79 36.23 63.13
CA ILE A 1078 -22.47 36.18 62.47
C ILE A 1078 -21.46 37.11 63.16
N ALA A 1079 -21.89 38.30 63.60
CA ALA A 1079 -21.03 39.21 64.35
C ALA A 1079 -20.62 38.65 65.73
N GLU A 1080 -21.55 38.00 66.45
CA GLU A 1080 -21.26 37.35 67.73
C GLU A 1080 -20.35 36.11 67.56
N LEU A 1081 -20.55 35.30 66.50
CA LEU A 1081 -19.66 34.17 66.18
C LEU A 1081 -18.23 34.64 65.85
N LYS A 1082 -18.09 35.69 65.03
CA LYS A 1082 -16.78 36.34 64.75
C LYS A 1082 -16.13 36.85 66.04
N LYS A 1083 -16.89 37.52 66.91
CA LYS A 1083 -16.41 38.02 68.22
C LYS A 1083 -15.97 36.90 69.18
N ARG A 1084 -16.60 35.72 69.11
CA ARG A 1084 -16.25 34.53 69.91
C ARG A 1084 -15.10 33.69 69.35
N GLY A 1085 -14.51 34.10 68.23
CA GLY A 1085 -13.45 33.32 67.57
C GLY A 1085 -13.93 31.95 67.12
N TYR A 1086 -15.08 31.88 66.45
CA TYR A 1086 -15.41 30.76 65.57
C TYR A 1086 -14.82 31.02 64.18
N ASP A 1087 -14.28 29.99 63.55
CA ASP A 1087 -13.77 30.11 62.18
C ASP A 1087 -14.91 30.21 61.15
N VAL A 1088 -14.66 30.96 60.08
CA VAL A 1088 -15.35 30.75 58.78
C VAL A 1088 -15.13 29.29 58.36
N ASP A 1089 -16.17 28.63 57.82
CA ASP A 1089 -16.17 27.19 57.48
C ASP A 1089 -14.78 26.67 57.04
N PRO A 1090 -14.04 25.95 57.92
CA PRO A 1090 -12.64 25.66 57.68
C PRO A 1090 -12.38 24.85 56.41
N VAL A 1091 -13.34 24.02 55.99
CA VAL A 1091 -13.23 23.21 54.77
C VAL A 1091 -13.49 24.06 53.53
N ARG A 1092 -14.44 25.00 53.58
CA ARG A 1092 -14.66 25.98 52.49
C ARG A 1092 -13.48 26.94 52.36
N ALA A 1093 -12.95 27.41 53.49
CA ALA A 1093 -11.77 28.28 53.54
C ALA A 1093 -10.50 27.57 53.03
N TRP A 1094 -10.29 26.31 53.42
CA TRP A 1094 -9.18 25.50 52.87
C TRP A 1094 -9.32 25.31 51.36
N LYS A 1095 -10.49 24.85 50.86
CA LYS A 1095 -10.74 24.73 49.41
C LYS A 1095 -10.47 26.04 48.65
N LEU A 1096 -11.00 27.18 49.13
CA LEU A 1096 -10.78 28.52 48.54
C LEU A 1096 -9.29 28.91 48.50
N SER A 1097 -8.48 28.47 49.47
CA SER A 1097 -7.04 28.72 49.48
C SER A 1097 -6.25 27.88 48.46
N GLN A 1098 -6.80 26.73 48.02
CA GLN A 1098 -6.17 25.83 47.07
C GLN A 1098 -6.57 26.15 45.62
N ASN A 1099 -7.86 26.42 45.37
CA ASN A 1099 -8.34 26.84 44.05
C ASN A 1099 -9.52 27.82 44.17
N LYS A 1100 -9.22 29.13 44.07
CA LYS A 1100 -10.22 30.19 44.21
C LYS A 1100 -11.25 30.18 43.08
N GLU A 1101 -10.82 29.96 41.84
CA GLU A 1101 -11.69 30.04 40.64
C GLU A 1101 -12.68 28.87 40.58
N GLU A 1102 -12.19 27.65 40.86
CA GLU A 1102 -13.03 26.45 40.90
C GLU A 1102 -14.11 26.52 41.97
N VAL A 1103 -13.79 27.00 43.17
CA VAL A 1103 -14.78 27.11 44.26
C VAL A 1103 -15.78 28.25 44.00
N LEU A 1104 -15.43 29.26 43.21
CA LEU A 1104 -16.39 30.25 42.72
C LEU A 1104 -17.31 29.68 41.61
N ALA A 1105 -16.78 28.79 40.75
CA ALA A 1105 -17.61 28.06 39.79
C ALA A 1105 -18.57 27.05 40.46
N GLU A 1106 -18.12 26.31 41.48
CA GLU A 1106 -18.98 25.43 42.32
C GLU A 1106 -20.15 26.22 42.96
N GLN A 1107 -19.97 27.53 43.21
CA GLN A 1107 -21.02 28.39 43.76
C GLN A 1107 -22.05 28.81 42.69
N GLN A 1108 -21.61 29.14 41.46
CA GLN A 1108 -22.54 29.46 40.38
C GLN A 1108 -23.47 28.29 40.00
N GLU A 1109 -22.96 27.05 40.00
CA GLU A 1109 -23.81 25.87 39.79
C GLU A 1109 -24.86 25.70 40.91
N GLN A 1110 -24.50 25.97 42.17
CA GLN A 1110 -25.43 25.86 43.31
C GLN A 1110 -26.47 27.00 43.35
N GLU A 1111 -26.06 28.23 43.02
CA GLU A 1111 -26.99 29.37 42.99
C GLU A 1111 -28.00 29.28 41.84
N ALA A 1112 -27.62 28.65 40.71
CA ALA A 1112 -28.51 28.43 39.57
C ALA A 1112 -29.71 27.51 39.87
N GLU A 1113 -29.62 26.61 40.85
CA GLU A 1113 -30.75 25.77 41.28
C GLU A 1113 -31.72 26.48 42.23
N THR A 1114 -31.29 27.57 42.90
CA THR A 1114 -32.12 28.30 43.88
C THR A 1114 -32.71 29.60 43.32
N SER A 1115 -33.98 29.54 42.93
CA SER A 1115 -34.71 30.68 42.36
C SER A 1115 -35.09 31.77 43.38
N GLN A 1116 -35.00 33.03 42.93
CA GLN A 1116 -35.60 34.27 43.48
C GLN A 1116 -34.82 35.10 44.52
N THR A 1117 -34.49 36.34 44.09
CA THR A 1117 -34.50 37.62 44.83
C THR A 1117 -33.97 37.70 46.26
N GLU A 1118 -32.71 38.11 46.41
CA GLU A 1118 -32.24 39.10 47.40
C GLU A 1118 -30.87 39.66 46.95
N GLU A 1119 -30.43 40.79 47.50
CA GLU A 1119 -29.26 41.56 47.01
C GLU A 1119 -27.92 40.79 47.22
N GLU A 1120 -27.01 40.89 46.25
CA GLU A 1120 -25.84 40.01 46.12
C GLU A 1120 -24.80 40.20 47.26
N ASP A 1121 -24.54 41.44 47.68
CA ASP A 1121 -23.50 41.78 48.67
C ASP A 1121 -23.71 41.16 50.07
N ASP A 1122 -24.96 40.91 50.50
CA ASP A 1122 -25.25 40.35 51.84
C ASP A 1122 -25.23 38.81 51.87
N LYS A 1123 -25.18 38.14 50.71
CA LYS A 1123 -25.05 36.67 50.62
C LYS A 1123 -23.65 36.18 50.96
N GLU A 1124 -22.60 36.80 50.41
CA GLU A 1124 -21.21 36.31 50.59
C GLU A 1124 -20.77 36.34 52.06
N ILE A 1125 -21.23 37.34 52.81
CA ILE A 1125 -20.99 37.46 54.26
C ILE A 1125 -21.80 36.44 55.06
N THR A 1126 -23.03 36.12 54.63
CA THR A 1126 -23.92 35.24 55.40
C THR A 1126 -23.64 33.75 55.21
N GLY A 1127 -23.13 33.32 54.05
CA GLY A 1127 -22.76 31.93 53.77
C GLY A 1127 -21.51 31.40 54.52
N GLN A 1128 -20.80 32.25 55.26
CA GLN A 1128 -19.52 31.93 55.94
C GLN A 1128 -19.68 31.04 57.19
N TYR A 1129 -20.86 31.05 57.83
CA TYR A 1129 -21.13 30.41 59.14
C TYR A 1129 -22.31 29.43 59.11
N ASP A 1130 -22.86 29.14 57.92
CA ASP A 1130 -24.05 28.27 57.80
C ASP A 1130 -23.79 26.80 58.15
N TYR A 1131 -22.52 26.37 58.22
CA TYR A 1131 -22.14 25.07 58.79
C TYR A 1131 -22.41 24.93 60.30
N LEU A 1132 -22.67 26.04 60.98
CA LEU A 1132 -23.13 26.12 62.38
C LEU A 1132 -24.60 26.55 62.45
N LEU A 1133 -24.96 27.62 61.74
CA LEU A 1133 -26.30 28.23 61.81
C LEU A 1133 -27.39 27.42 61.08
N GLY A 1134 -27.03 26.55 60.14
CA GLY A 1134 -27.93 25.62 59.45
C GLY A 1134 -28.11 24.26 60.14
N MET A 1135 -27.55 24.08 61.34
CA MET A 1135 -27.67 22.83 62.10
C MET A 1135 -29.11 22.62 62.60
N THR A 1136 -29.67 21.42 62.38
CA THR A 1136 -31.06 21.11 62.79
C THR A 1136 -31.15 20.88 64.30
N MET A 1137 -32.31 21.16 64.91
CA MET A 1137 -32.51 21.05 66.37
C MET A 1137 -32.15 19.67 66.94
N TRP A 1138 -32.35 18.59 66.18
CA TRP A 1138 -31.95 17.22 66.56
C TRP A 1138 -30.44 17.02 66.74
N THR A 1139 -29.61 17.94 66.25
CA THR A 1139 -28.15 17.89 66.44
C THR A 1139 -27.68 18.56 67.74
N LEU A 1140 -28.57 19.22 68.49
CA LEU A 1140 -28.28 19.86 69.78
C LEU A 1140 -28.40 18.88 70.97
N THR A 1141 -28.06 17.60 70.77
CA THR A 1141 -28.11 16.57 71.81
C THR A 1141 -26.71 16.22 72.32
N LEU A 1142 -26.62 15.73 73.57
CA LEU A 1142 -25.36 15.29 74.17
C LEU A 1142 -24.69 14.18 73.34
N GLU A 1143 -25.49 13.20 72.91
CA GLU A 1143 -25.07 12.11 72.02
C GLU A 1143 -24.44 12.63 70.72
N LYS A 1144 -25.02 13.66 70.09
CA LYS A 1144 -24.50 14.23 68.85
C LYS A 1144 -23.20 14.99 69.07
N LYS A 1145 -23.08 15.74 70.18
CA LYS A 1145 -21.81 16.38 70.59
C LYS A 1145 -20.71 15.35 70.85
N GLU A 1146 -21.03 14.21 71.45
CA GLU A 1146 -20.08 13.11 71.66
C GLU A 1146 -19.70 12.39 70.37
N GLU A 1147 -20.66 12.16 69.45
CA GLU A 1147 -20.38 11.65 68.10
C GLU A 1147 -19.44 12.58 67.31
N LEU A 1148 -19.65 13.91 67.38
CA LEU A 1148 -18.82 14.90 66.68
C LEU A 1148 -17.41 15.01 67.28
N LEU A 1149 -17.27 14.93 68.61
CA LEU A 1149 -15.97 14.87 69.27
C LEU A 1149 -15.22 13.57 68.91
N ARG A 1150 -15.92 12.43 68.91
CA ARG A 1150 -15.31 11.15 68.50
C ARG A 1150 -14.85 11.20 67.04
N LYS A 1151 -15.65 11.78 66.14
CA LYS A 1151 -15.27 12.00 64.73
C LYS A 1151 -14.10 12.98 64.56
N ARG A 1152 -14.00 14.01 65.38
CA ARG A 1152 -12.81 14.89 65.42
C ARG A 1152 -11.57 14.08 65.81
N ASP A 1153 -11.68 13.21 66.80
CA ASP A 1153 -10.54 12.43 67.31
C ASP A 1153 -10.13 11.31 66.33
N GLU A 1154 -11.10 10.64 65.69
CA GLU A 1154 -10.89 9.80 64.51
C GLU A 1154 -10.10 10.56 63.42
N LYS A 1155 -10.49 11.81 63.11
CA LYS A 1155 -9.83 12.65 62.10
C LYS A 1155 -8.45 13.18 62.51
N LEU A 1156 -8.21 13.41 63.79
CA LEU A 1156 -6.88 13.76 64.31
C LEU A 1156 -5.94 12.54 64.27
N GLN A 1157 -6.46 11.34 64.50
CA GLN A 1157 -5.70 10.09 64.36
C GLN A 1157 -5.37 9.79 62.89
N GLU A 1158 -6.30 10.02 61.95
CA GLU A 1158 -6.02 9.99 60.51
C GLU A 1158 -4.89 10.96 60.13
N LEU A 1159 -4.95 12.22 60.61
CA LEU A 1159 -3.94 13.24 60.35
C LEU A 1159 -2.55 12.86 60.89
N GLN A 1160 -2.46 12.38 62.14
CA GLN A 1160 -1.20 11.91 62.74
C GLN A 1160 -0.61 10.72 61.96
N THR A 1161 -1.46 9.80 61.53
CA THR A 1161 -1.07 8.63 60.72
C THR A 1161 -0.53 9.04 59.35
N LEU A 1162 -1.16 10.03 58.70
CA LEU A 1162 -0.69 10.59 57.44
C LEU A 1162 0.64 11.35 57.59
N GLN A 1163 0.78 12.16 58.64
CA GLN A 1163 2.01 12.90 58.94
C GLN A 1163 3.22 11.97 59.12
N ALA A 1164 3.03 10.82 59.76
CA ALA A 1164 4.07 9.81 59.96
C ALA A 1164 4.50 9.06 58.67
N LYS A 1165 3.66 9.01 57.63
CA LYS A 1165 4.02 8.34 56.35
C LYS A 1165 4.86 9.25 55.45
N THR A 1166 5.90 8.71 54.81
CA THR A 1166 6.61 9.41 53.73
C THR A 1166 5.82 9.37 52.42
N PRO A 1167 6.04 10.30 51.47
CA PRO A 1167 5.47 10.23 50.12
C PRO A 1167 5.74 8.88 49.44
N SER A 1168 6.97 8.38 49.56
CA SER A 1168 7.37 7.05 49.06
C SER A 1168 6.57 5.90 49.70
N ARG A 1169 6.25 5.98 51.00
CA ARG A 1169 5.43 4.97 51.69
C ARG A 1169 3.97 5.02 51.24
N LEU A 1170 3.41 6.21 51.01
CA LEU A 1170 2.07 6.36 50.42
C LEU A 1170 2.00 5.74 49.03
N TRP A 1171 3.05 5.87 48.21
CA TRP A 1171 3.10 5.22 46.91
C TRP A 1171 3.25 3.70 47.01
N ASP A 1172 4.09 3.17 47.91
CA ASP A 1172 4.16 1.72 48.14
C ASP A 1172 2.80 1.14 48.58
N ASP A 1173 2.09 1.82 49.49
CA ASP A 1173 0.74 1.42 49.92
C ASP A 1173 -0.24 1.36 48.73
N ASP A 1174 -0.30 2.40 47.88
CA ASP A 1174 -1.14 2.43 46.66
C ASP A 1174 -0.76 1.31 45.66
N LEU A 1175 0.54 1.02 45.49
CA LEU A 1175 1.06 -0.03 44.60
C LEU A 1175 0.70 -1.44 45.10
N ASN A 1176 0.73 -1.67 46.41
CA ASN A 1176 0.33 -2.94 47.01
C ASN A 1176 -1.18 -3.19 46.82
N ALA A 1177 -2.02 -2.17 47.09
CA ALA A 1177 -3.46 -2.27 46.88
C ALA A 1177 -3.82 -2.57 45.41
N LEU A 1178 -3.10 -1.99 44.46
CA LEU A 1178 -3.28 -2.26 43.02
C LEU A 1178 -2.86 -3.70 42.63
N LEU A 1179 -1.79 -4.24 43.21
CA LEU A 1179 -1.37 -5.64 42.98
C LEU A 1179 -2.40 -6.64 43.53
N GLU A 1180 -2.86 -6.44 44.76
CA GLU A 1180 -3.86 -7.33 45.39
C GLU A 1180 -5.16 -7.37 44.58
N GLU A 1181 -5.66 -6.23 44.13
CA GLU A 1181 -6.91 -6.18 43.36
C GLU A 1181 -6.72 -6.73 41.94
N LEU A 1182 -5.55 -6.55 41.32
CA LEU A 1182 -5.21 -7.18 40.04
C LEU A 1182 -5.27 -8.71 40.14
N GLU A 1183 -4.74 -9.30 41.21
CA GLU A 1183 -4.79 -10.74 41.46
C GLU A 1183 -6.22 -11.26 41.64
N LYS A 1184 -7.08 -10.53 42.36
CA LYS A 1184 -8.50 -10.89 42.50
C LYS A 1184 -9.25 -10.84 41.17
N VAL A 1185 -8.96 -9.85 40.31
CA VAL A 1185 -9.58 -9.73 38.98
C VAL A 1185 -9.09 -10.84 38.04
N GLU A 1186 -7.79 -11.09 37.97
CA GLU A 1186 -7.22 -12.15 37.12
C GLU A 1186 -7.69 -13.56 37.55
N ALA A 1187 -7.79 -13.82 38.86
CA ALA A 1187 -8.35 -15.08 39.38
C ALA A 1187 -9.82 -15.27 38.95
N LYS A 1188 -10.65 -14.23 39.06
CA LYS A 1188 -12.07 -14.26 38.69
C LYS A 1188 -12.28 -14.50 37.19
N GLU A 1189 -11.47 -13.89 36.33
CA GLU A 1189 -11.49 -14.17 34.89
C GLU A 1189 -11.18 -15.65 34.59
N VAL A 1190 -10.19 -16.23 35.28
CA VAL A 1190 -9.81 -17.64 35.14
C VAL A 1190 -10.90 -18.59 35.66
N GLU A 1191 -11.63 -18.23 36.72
CA GLU A 1191 -12.80 -19.00 37.18
C GLU A 1191 -13.93 -18.99 36.14
N GLU A 1192 -14.26 -17.82 35.57
CA GLU A 1192 -15.29 -17.67 34.54
C GLU A 1192 -14.94 -18.47 33.26
N GLU A 1193 -13.69 -18.40 32.80
CA GLU A 1193 -13.15 -19.19 31.69
C GLU A 1193 -13.18 -20.71 31.91
N ASN A 1194 -13.11 -21.18 33.15
CA ASN A 1194 -13.14 -22.61 33.46
C ASN A 1194 -14.55 -23.13 33.73
N SER A 1195 -15.44 -22.30 34.29
CA SER A 1195 -16.85 -22.63 34.52
C SER A 1195 -17.57 -23.04 33.22
N THR A 1196 -17.31 -22.31 32.12
CA THR A 1196 -17.89 -22.56 30.79
C THR A 1196 -17.41 -23.87 30.15
N LYS A 1197 -16.18 -24.31 30.45
CA LYS A 1197 -15.63 -25.60 29.99
C LYS A 1197 -16.28 -26.79 30.71
N GLY A 1198 -16.62 -26.64 31.99
CA GLY A 1198 -17.21 -27.71 32.82
C GLY A 1198 -18.63 -28.12 32.44
N MET A 1199 -19.40 -27.26 31.77
CA MET A 1199 -20.86 -27.44 31.64
C MET A 1199 -21.31 -28.47 30.58
N LYS A 1200 -20.39 -29.11 29.86
CA LYS A 1200 -20.69 -30.18 28.87
C LYS A 1200 -20.82 -31.60 29.45
N SER A 1201 -20.57 -31.82 30.75
CA SER A 1201 -20.46 -33.18 31.32
C SER A 1201 -21.63 -33.64 32.21
N LYS A 1202 -22.57 -32.78 32.61
CA LYS A 1202 -23.67 -33.14 33.51
C LYS A 1202 -24.99 -33.44 32.79
N LYS A 1203 -25.17 -34.70 32.35
CA LYS A 1203 -26.51 -35.29 32.14
C LYS A 1203 -27.12 -35.69 33.49
N GLY A 1204 -28.43 -35.48 33.68
CA GLY A 1204 -29.22 -36.18 34.71
C GLY A 1204 -29.71 -35.37 35.91
N ALA A 1205 -30.65 -34.44 35.69
CA ALA A 1205 -31.61 -33.99 36.71
C ALA A 1205 -32.96 -33.69 36.03
N ALA A 1206 -34.08 -33.97 36.71
CA ALA A 1206 -35.40 -34.01 36.07
C ALA A 1206 -36.18 -32.68 36.15
N LEU A 1207 -37.00 -32.40 35.13
CA LEU A 1207 -37.97 -31.29 35.10
C LEU A 1207 -39.40 -31.80 34.81
N PRO A 1208 -40.44 -31.31 35.53
CA PRO A 1208 -41.81 -31.78 35.36
C PRO A 1208 -42.59 -31.04 34.25
N LYS A 1209 -42.96 -31.80 33.21
CA LYS A 1209 -44.13 -31.67 32.30
C LYS A 1209 -44.80 -30.29 32.07
N GLY A 1210 -44.67 -29.75 30.84
CA GLY A 1210 -45.51 -28.66 30.30
C GLY A 1210 -45.91 -28.87 28.82
N ARG A 1211 -47.21 -28.73 28.50
CA ARG A 1211 -47.85 -28.82 27.16
C ARG A 1211 -47.35 -27.73 26.18
N LYS A 1212 -47.46 -27.78 24.84
CA LYS A 1212 -47.94 -28.75 23.80
C LYS A 1212 -47.48 -28.21 22.42
N GLY A 1213 -47.08 -29.05 21.45
CA GLY A 1213 -46.84 -28.62 20.04
C GLY A 1213 -46.53 -29.76 19.07
N LYS A 1214 -47.13 -29.77 17.87
CA LYS A 1214 -47.04 -30.79 16.80
C LYS A 1214 -46.74 -30.05 15.47
N LYS A 1215 -46.10 -30.61 14.42
CA LYS A 1215 -45.45 -31.92 14.17
C LYS A 1215 -44.55 -31.79 12.91
N THR A 1216 -43.86 -32.88 12.53
CA THR A 1216 -43.21 -33.19 11.22
C THR A 1216 -41.93 -32.41 10.87
N LYS A 1217 -40.92 -33.01 10.24
CA LYS A 1217 -40.78 -34.41 9.72
C LYS A 1217 -39.32 -34.87 9.83
N GLU A 1218 -39.10 -36.14 10.19
CA GLU A 1218 -37.76 -36.74 10.21
C GLU A 1218 -37.31 -37.22 8.82
N VAL A 1219 -36.00 -37.17 8.57
CA VAL A 1219 -35.23 -38.02 7.66
C VAL A 1219 -33.94 -38.37 8.41
N GLU A 1220 -33.50 -39.62 8.32
CA GLU A 1220 -32.35 -40.13 9.07
C GLU A 1220 -31.02 -39.83 8.34
N GLU A 1221 -30.05 -39.27 9.04
CA GLU A 1221 -28.62 -39.53 8.77
C GLU A 1221 -28.03 -40.21 10.01
N LYS A 1222 -27.12 -41.17 9.81
CA LYS A 1222 -26.62 -42.03 10.89
C LYS A 1222 -25.42 -41.42 11.59
N ASP A 1223 -25.41 -41.49 12.92
CA ASP A 1223 -24.19 -41.31 13.69
C ASP A 1223 -23.19 -42.43 13.36
N GLU A 1224 -22.05 -42.08 12.77
CA GLU A 1224 -20.89 -42.97 12.59
C GLU A 1224 -19.71 -42.44 13.44
N PHE A 1225 -19.95 -42.36 14.74
CA PHE A 1225 -19.08 -41.70 15.73
C PHE A 1225 -18.47 -42.70 16.73
N ASP A 1226 -17.83 -43.76 16.23
CA ASP A 1226 -17.25 -44.81 17.09
C ASP A 1226 -15.92 -45.39 16.57
N ILE A 1227 -15.00 -44.51 16.12
CA ILE A 1227 -13.57 -44.85 15.92
C ILE A 1227 -12.69 -43.75 16.53
N LEU A 1228 -12.43 -43.87 17.83
CA LEU A 1228 -11.32 -43.17 18.52
C LEU A 1228 -10.47 -44.21 19.25
N GLY A 1229 -9.51 -44.79 18.53
CA GLY A 1229 -8.48 -45.64 19.13
C GLY A 1229 -7.46 -44.83 19.93
N ASP A 1230 -6.86 -45.46 20.95
CA ASP A 1230 -5.96 -44.80 21.90
C ASP A 1230 -4.76 -44.10 21.25
N ILE A 1231 -4.49 -42.86 21.66
CA ILE A 1231 -3.24 -42.13 21.38
C ILE A 1231 -2.51 -41.92 22.71
N PRO A 1232 -1.24 -42.38 22.86
CA PRO A 1232 -0.53 -42.32 24.14
C PRO A 1232 -0.41 -40.92 24.76
N THR A 1233 -0.75 -40.83 26.04
CA THR A 1233 -0.68 -39.63 26.88
C THR A 1233 0.76 -39.30 27.31
N LYS A 1234 1.60 -38.87 26.36
CA LYS A 1234 2.76 -38.02 26.68
C LYS A 1234 2.31 -36.59 26.98
N SER A 1235 2.88 -35.98 28.01
CA SER A 1235 2.51 -34.65 28.50
C SER A 1235 2.82 -33.54 27.49
N LEU A 1236 2.17 -32.39 27.64
CA LEU A 1236 2.35 -31.25 26.73
C LEU A 1236 3.80 -30.73 26.74
N ALA A 1237 4.45 -30.75 27.92
CA ALA A 1237 5.84 -30.33 28.10
C ALA A 1237 6.85 -31.24 27.36
N GLU A 1238 6.56 -32.54 27.21
CA GLU A 1238 7.41 -33.47 26.45
C GLU A 1238 7.28 -33.32 24.93
N ARG A 1239 6.28 -32.56 24.45
CA ARG A 1239 6.04 -32.30 23.01
C ARG A 1239 6.62 -30.96 22.55
N LEU A 1240 6.76 -29.99 23.45
CA LEU A 1240 7.31 -28.65 23.18
C LEU A 1240 8.86 -28.66 23.19
N GLY A 1241 9.46 -29.25 22.15
CA GLY A 1241 10.89 -29.62 22.10
C GLY A 1241 11.80 -28.81 21.16
N ASN A 1242 11.48 -27.56 20.85
CA ASN A 1242 12.33 -26.64 20.06
C ASN A 1242 12.11 -25.16 20.45
N SER A 1243 13.04 -24.55 21.18
CA SER A 1243 13.32 -23.10 21.06
C SER A 1243 14.34 -22.84 19.94
N PRO A 1244 14.49 -21.60 19.43
CA PRO A 1244 15.49 -21.29 18.40
C PRO A 1244 16.92 -21.71 18.80
N GLU A 1245 17.32 -21.46 20.06
CA GLU A 1245 18.63 -21.89 20.59
C GLU A 1245 18.86 -23.41 20.54
N GLN A 1246 17.79 -24.21 20.71
CA GLN A 1246 17.87 -25.67 20.67
C GLN A 1246 18.04 -26.16 19.22
N LEU A 1247 17.49 -25.45 18.24
CA LEU A 1247 17.68 -25.74 16.82
C LEU A 1247 19.10 -25.41 16.35
N GLU A 1248 19.68 -24.28 16.77
CA GLU A 1248 21.09 -23.98 16.49
C GLU A 1248 22.03 -25.04 17.09
N LYS A 1249 21.78 -25.46 18.33
CA LYS A 1249 22.55 -26.55 18.98
C LYS A 1249 22.41 -27.90 18.24
N LYS A 1250 21.21 -28.24 17.73
CA LYS A 1250 20.99 -29.42 16.86
C LYS A 1250 21.70 -29.31 15.50
N MET A 1251 21.74 -28.11 14.89
CA MET A 1251 22.50 -27.89 13.65
C MET A 1251 24.02 -27.98 13.87
N ALA A 1252 24.53 -27.49 15.00
CA ALA A 1252 25.94 -27.59 15.35
C ALA A 1252 26.41 -29.05 15.52
N THR A 1253 25.59 -29.93 16.10
CA THR A 1253 25.93 -31.36 16.25
C THR A 1253 25.92 -32.13 14.93
N LYS A 1254 25.00 -31.82 13.99
CA LYS A 1254 24.97 -32.45 12.65
C LYS A 1254 26.25 -32.24 11.82
N LYS A 1255 27.07 -31.22 12.11
CA LYS A 1255 28.32 -30.91 11.38
C LYS A 1255 29.58 -31.68 11.83
N LYS A 1256 29.49 -32.62 12.79
CA LYS A 1256 30.66 -33.37 13.32
C LYS A 1256 30.77 -34.85 12.88
N GLY A 1257 29.94 -35.30 11.94
CA GLY A 1257 30.01 -36.67 11.38
C GLY A 1257 31.07 -36.82 10.29
N GLY A 1258 32.32 -37.13 10.65
CA GLY A 1258 33.37 -37.53 9.69
C GLY A 1258 33.26 -39.01 9.26
N PRO A 1259 33.77 -39.39 8.07
CA PRO A 1259 33.63 -40.75 7.55
C PRO A 1259 34.54 -41.75 8.26
N ALA A 1260 33.97 -42.87 8.73
CA ALA A 1260 34.73 -43.97 9.32
C ALA A 1260 35.32 -44.87 8.23
N THR A 1261 36.66 -44.93 8.16
CA THR A 1261 37.36 -45.89 7.30
C THR A 1261 37.23 -47.33 7.82
N ARG A 1262 36.95 -48.29 6.93
CA ARG A 1262 37.19 -49.72 7.19
C ARG A 1262 38.16 -50.28 6.15
N LYS A 1263 39.15 -51.05 6.63
CA LYS A 1263 40.03 -51.87 5.77
C LYS A 1263 39.34 -53.21 5.50
N THR A 1264 39.82 -53.88 4.44
CA THR A 1264 39.42 -55.21 3.91
C THR A 1264 37.93 -55.33 3.62
#